data_AF-A0A2N1UVT5-F1
#
_entry.id   AF-A0A2N1UVT5-F1
#
_cell.length_a   1.000
_cell.length_b   1.000
_cell.length_c   1.000
_cell.angle_alpha   90.00
_cell.angle_beta   90.00
_cell.angle_gamma   90.00
#
_symmetry.space_group_name_H-M   'P 1'
#
loop_
_entity.id
_entity.type
_entity.pdbx_description
1 polymer ?
#
loop_
_entity_poly.entity_id
_entity_poly.type
_entity_poly.pdbx_seq_one_letter_code
_entity_poly.pdbx_strand_id
1 'polypeptide(L)'
;MNILYGPFAAKGLQPFDRCIAPDWHINSSGQVNKNVPNPSLISFELSDATHLLQTQILPHLPPGWQPDLLLFVIPERYLIPLDLHLMPCPLVVLVEDWYFNFEMLKAHQALFDYWLVDHTAVPLFRQAGIERVHGFQVFALDLERFGGYADVEVRYDIGFIGNLRTTVHTRRAHYLARLAALSEDWRVGIATERYGEDYIRFFRQCHLIFNYSIHGEFNMRCYEALGCGRLMLLEAQNQEAPLFLIPGEDYVSYRPEQLEQLIAYYLHHPQERERIALNGRRAIQRYGARQLWAELKALLAAGLASGEIRAQEHRILRQGQLQNLIWSVGPPFNQLTVAGDLIQQELNQGLDPRLLSDLAVLHYIYWLTEGLPADSASLAQATSLLEKALAHTPMHPIAAFNQGQVRALQQRFAEALESFLRCIAQLEQSTAADWPWGLVAYHSLHRAFEKFFHPWYMRQSQLQYSHTDPEQLAAARRKLLLAHAYRHAGDLQLTLGQAEVAYQSWQRALRLGRGGLGDLLPNLMRLCLDLKRPEQALEAWASGFGDPLAPELWLMHCWALAAAGQVQAAQAWYWRYSQIKQGFLESLAQIWQQLFEGFAEAPDPRAVATWRQSRLALVPEVLWPAAGNSDFWLFGWCGLSWRLRLPEPPARFGAALGVDSESDSLSRPGVHFHYHLQLVDPSGAEPLLSASRSLQRVYHTRTDLAQGLLGIDLLPCSFPAEPAEPLAQLEDCQGPLYVMLLEDNWRLPL
;
A
#
# COMPACT_ATOMS: atom_id res chain seq x y z
N MET A 1 7.67 -36.57 -15.98
CA MET A 1 8.24 -35.57 -15.09
C MET A 1 7.24 -35.31 -13.98
N ASN A 2 7.64 -35.59 -12.75
CA ASN A 2 6.89 -35.36 -11.53
C ASN A 2 7.27 -33.99 -10.96
N ILE A 3 6.31 -33.08 -10.85
CA ILE A 3 6.50 -31.72 -10.32
C ILE A 3 5.77 -31.61 -8.98
N LEU A 4 6.50 -31.19 -7.95
CA LEU A 4 5.90 -30.67 -6.72
C LEU A 4 5.83 -29.14 -6.83
N TYR A 5 4.64 -28.58 -6.84
CA TYR A 5 4.38 -27.16 -7.14
C TYR A 5 3.78 -26.44 -5.92
N GLY A 6 4.36 -25.31 -5.52
CA GLY A 6 3.73 -24.49 -4.51
C GLY A 6 4.59 -23.31 -4.08
N PRO A 7 4.12 -22.47 -3.17
CA PRO A 7 2.78 -22.53 -2.57
C PRO A 7 1.67 -22.19 -3.57
N PHE A 8 0.65 -23.03 -3.60
CA PHE A 8 -0.60 -22.82 -4.34
C PHE A 8 -1.51 -21.88 -3.54
N ALA A 9 -2.18 -20.94 -4.20
CA ALA A 9 -3.18 -20.09 -3.57
C ALA A 9 -4.59 -20.49 -4.03
N ALA A 10 -5.44 -21.00 -3.14
CA ALA A 10 -6.85 -21.33 -3.44
C ALA A 10 -7.64 -20.21 -4.14
N LYS A 11 -7.23 -18.93 -4.01
CA LYS A 11 -7.89 -17.76 -4.63
C LYS A 11 -7.41 -17.45 -6.05
N GLY A 12 -6.50 -18.26 -6.62
CA GLY A 12 -6.02 -18.09 -7.98
C GLY A 12 -5.25 -16.79 -8.17
N LEU A 13 -4.39 -16.43 -7.21
CA LEU A 13 -3.60 -15.19 -7.24
C LEU A 13 -2.35 -15.30 -8.11
N GLN A 14 -1.92 -16.52 -8.40
CA GLN A 14 -0.76 -16.82 -9.24
C GLN A 14 -1.15 -16.88 -10.73
N PRO A 15 -0.21 -16.63 -11.66
CA PRO A 15 -0.41 -16.70 -13.11
C PRO A 15 -1.04 -18.01 -13.58
N PHE A 16 -0.79 -19.09 -12.84
CA PHE A 16 -1.16 -20.45 -13.22
C PHE A 16 -2.36 -21.01 -12.44
N ASP A 17 -2.58 -20.55 -11.21
CA ASP A 17 -3.49 -21.21 -10.26
C ASP A 17 -4.97 -21.24 -10.71
N ARG A 18 -5.39 -20.31 -11.58
CA ARG A 18 -6.75 -20.31 -12.16
C ARG A 18 -6.90 -21.19 -13.39
N CYS A 19 -5.80 -21.45 -14.08
CA CYS A 19 -5.81 -22.04 -15.41
C CYS A 19 -5.28 -23.48 -15.43
N ILE A 20 -4.74 -23.94 -14.30
CA ILE A 20 -4.19 -25.28 -14.14
C ILE A 20 -4.92 -25.98 -12.99
N ALA A 21 -5.58 -27.09 -13.32
CA ALA A 21 -6.02 -28.04 -12.32
C ALA A 21 -4.83 -28.97 -11.98
N PRO A 22 -4.31 -28.96 -10.74
CA PRO A 22 -3.28 -29.90 -10.35
C PRO A 22 -3.85 -31.33 -10.34
N ASP A 23 -2.99 -32.34 -10.56
CA ASP A 23 -3.43 -33.74 -10.50
C ASP A 23 -3.88 -34.06 -9.06
N TRP A 24 -3.03 -33.73 -8.09
CA TRP A 24 -3.36 -33.74 -6.66
C TRP A 24 -3.11 -32.37 -6.04
N HIS A 25 -3.88 -32.02 -5.01
CA HIS A 25 -3.71 -30.80 -4.24
C HIS A 25 -3.68 -31.11 -2.75
N ILE A 26 -2.64 -30.66 -2.06
CA ILE A 26 -2.46 -30.81 -0.60
C ILE A 26 -2.70 -29.44 0.02
N ASN A 27 -3.80 -29.29 0.75
CA ASN A 27 -4.06 -28.03 1.43
C ASN A 27 -3.21 -27.90 2.70
N SER A 28 -3.25 -26.72 3.32
CA SER A 28 -2.40 -26.42 4.47
C SER A 28 -2.70 -27.24 5.74
N SER A 29 -3.85 -27.92 5.79
CA SER A 29 -4.21 -28.87 6.86
C SER A 29 -3.79 -30.31 6.57
N GLY A 30 -3.10 -30.56 5.45
CA GLY A 30 -2.71 -31.90 5.00
C GLY A 30 -3.86 -32.70 4.35
N GLN A 31 -5.01 -32.07 4.06
CA GLN A 31 -6.06 -32.74 3.29
C GLN A 31 -5.66 -32.81 1.83
N VAL A 32 -5.87 -33.98 1.23
CA VAL A 32 -5.46 -34.25 -0.15
C VAL A 32 -6.69 -34.37 -1.04
N ASN A 33 -6.82 -33.49 -2.03
CA ASN A 33 -7.75 -33.65 -3.13
C ASN A 33 -7.05 -34.37 -4.29
N LYS A 34 -7.66 -35.45 -4.80
CA LYS A 34 -7.08 -36.33 -5.83
C LYS A 34 -7.96 -36.31 -7.07
N ASN A 35 -7.52 -35.63 -8.12
CA ASN A 35 -8.27 -35.55 -9.37
C ASN A 35 -7.99 -36.74 -10.31
N VAL A 36 -6.81 -37.36 -10.19
CA VAL A 36 -6.41 -38.54 -10.99
C VAL A 36 -5.69 -39.59 -10.13
N PRO A 37 -5.70 -40.88 -10.52
CA PRO A 37 -5.06 -41.94 -9.73
C PRO A 37 -3.52 -41.83 -9.65
N ASN A 38 -2.88 -41.43 -10.75
CA ASN A 38 -1.42 -41.37 -10.89
C ASN A 38 -0.99 -39.93 -11.19
N PRO A 39 -0.64 -39.12 -10.18
CA PRO A 39 -0.33 -37.71 -10.38
C PRO A 39 1.08 -37.49 -10.93
N SER A 40 1.19 -36.59 -11.89
CA SER A 40 2.45 -36.01 -12.37
C SER A 40 2.69 -34.59 -11.82
N LEU A 41 1.63 -33.89 -11.43
CA LEU A 41 1.67 -32.55 -10.83
C LEU A 41 0.95 -32.56 -9.49
N ILE A 42 1.71 -32.46 -8.40
CA ILE A 42 1.15 -32.33 -7.06
C ILE A 42 1.37 -30.89 -6.61
N SER A 43 0.29 -30.21 -6.24
CA SER A 43 0.37 -28.88 -5.66
C SER A 43 0.23 -28.90 -4.14
N PHE A 44 0.79 -27.92 -3.45
CA PHE A 44 0.64 -27.76 -2.00
C PHE A 44 0.40 -26.31 -1.59
N GLU A 45 -0.39 -26.10 -0.54
CA GLU A 45 -0.58 -24.79 0.10
C GLU A 45 0.32 -24.64 1.33
N LEU A 46 0.65 -23.38 1.65
CA LEU A 46 1.26 -23.00 2.92
C LEU A 46 0.30 -22.02 3.60
N SER A 47 -0.26 -22.37 4.76
CA SER A 47 -1.08 -21.45 5.56
C SER A 47 -0.26 -20.52 6.43
N ASP A 48 0.89 -20.98 6.89
CA ASP A 48 1.67 -20.27 7.89
C ASP A 48 3.17 -20.65 7.81
N ALA A 49 4.01 -20.06 8.64
CA ALA A 49 5.45 -20.00 8.39
C ALA A 49 6.30 -21.03 9.15
N THR A 50 5.66 -21.90 9.90
CA THR A 50 6.32 -23.02 10.57
C THR A 50 6.25 -24.28 9.73
N HIS A 51 5.80 -24.17 8.47
CA HIS A 51 5.59 -25.33 7.66
C HIS A 51 6.91 -26.05 7.36
N LEU A 52 6.92 -27.33 7.72
CA LEU A 52 7.99 -28.26 7.40
C LEU A 52 7.46 -29.17 6.30
N LEU A 53 8.05 -29.08 5.12
CA LEU A 53 7.68 -29.92 4.00
C LEU A 53 7.77 -31.40 4.39
N GLN A 54 8.80 -31.79 5.14
CA GLN A 54 9.03 -33.18 5.53
C GLN A 54 7.91 -33.78 6.39
N THR A 55 7.27 -32.99 7.25
CA THR A 55 6.27 -33.50 8.19
C THR A 55 4.84 -33.18 7.77
N GLN A 56 4.63 -32.21 6.90
CA GLN A 56 3.29 -31.73 6.56
C GLN A 56 2.91 -31.87 5.09
N ILE A 57 3.88 -32.01 4.18
CA ILE A 57 3.60 -32.17 2.74
C ILE A 57 4.05 -33.55 2.25
N LEU A 58 5.31 -33.92 2.47
CA LEU A 58 5.88 -35.18 2.00
C LEU A 58 5.11 -36.44 2.45
N PRO A 59 4.57 -36.52 3.69
CA PRO A 59 3.82 -37.71 4.12
C PRO A 59 2.51 -37.94 3.36
N HIS A 60 2.01 -36.92 2.66
CA HIS A 60 0.76 -36.97 1.90
C HIS A 60 0.97 -37.35 0.43
N LEU A 61 2.22 -37.49 -0.01
CA LEU A 61 2.55 -37.91 -1.37
C LEU A 61 2.19 -39.39 -1.61
N PRO A 62 1.87 -39.80 -2.84
CA PRO A 62 1.61 -41.19 -3.15
C PRO A 62 2.82 -42.10 -2.78
N PRO A 63 2.61 -43.34 -2.33
CA PRO A 63 3.70 -44.26 -2.03
C PRO A 63 4.65 -44.44 -3.22
N GLY A 64 5.95 -44.26 -2.99
CA GLY A 64 6.98 -44.37 -4.03
C GLY A 64 7.05 -43.19 -5.00
N TRP A 65 6.17 -42.19 -4.86
CA TRP A 65 6.25 -40.97 -5.65
C TRP A 65 7.40 -40.09 -5.15
N GLN A 66 8.25 -39.64 -6.08
CA GLN A 66 9.31 -38.68 -5.81
C GLN A 66 9.24 -37.55 -6.85
N PRO A 67 9.44 -36.29 -6.43
CA PRO A 67 9.50 -35.17 -7.34
C PRO A 67 10.80 -35.21 -8.16
N ASP A 68 10.71 -35.02 -9.47
CA ASP A 68 11.88 -34.75 -10.32
C ASP A 68 12.42 -33.34 -10.07
N LEU A 69 11.56 -32.42 -9.64
CA LEU A 69 11.89 -31.08 -9.14
C LEU A 69 10.77 -30.54 -8.23
N LEU A 70 11.10 -29.56 -7.40
CA LEU A 70 10.13 -28.69 -6.73
C LEU A 70 10.16 -27.32 -7.40
N LEU A 71 9.00 -26.83 -7.83
CA LEU A 71 8.80 -25.47 -8.35
C LEU A 71 8.19 -24.59 -7.25
N PHE A 72 9.01 -23.68 -6.71
CA PHE A 72 8.63 -22.70 -5.72
C PHE A 72 8.20 -21.39 -6.39
N VAL A 73 7.00 -20.88 -6.11
CA VAL A 73 6.50 -19.65 -6.76
C VAL A 73 6.34 -18.48 -5.80
N ILE A 74 6.67 -17.28 -6.28
CA ILE A 74 6.58 -16.00 -5.58
C ILE A 74 7.23 -16.05 -4.18
N PRO A 75 8.52 -16.43 -4.07
CA PRO A 75 9.26 -16.38 -2.79
C PRO A 75 9.26 -14.99 -2.14
N GLU A 76 9.03 -13.92 -2.91
CA GLU A 76 8.91 -12.55 -2.44
C GLU A 76 7.64 -12.25 -1.63
N ARG A 77 6.63 -13.15 -1.68
CA ARG A 77 5.38 -13.05 -0.91
C ARG A 77 5.18 -14.18 0.10
N TYR A 78 5.86 -15.31 -0.07
CA TYR A 78 5.74 -16.46 0.82
C TYR A 78 7.01 -16.69 1.62
N LEU A 79 6.85 -17.06 2.89
CA LEU A 79 7.99 -17.53 3.67
C LEU A 79 8.47 -18.87 3.11
N ILE A 80 9.79 -19.01 3.04
CA ILE A 80 10.47 -20.21 2.59
C ILE A 80 10.50 -21.25 3.74
N PRO A 81 10.00 -22.49 3.52
CA PRO A 81 10.02 -23.55 4.54
C PRO A 81 11.43 -23.81 5.11
N LEU A 82 11.53 -24.01 6.43
CA LEU A 82 12.82 -24.16 7.12
C LEU A 82 13.60 -25.40 6.69
N ASP A 83 12.90 -26.43 6.22
CA ASP A 83 13.46 -27.69 5.74
C ASP A 83 13.50 -27.77 4.21
N LEU A 84 13.21 -26.68 3.49
CA LEU A 84 13.23 -26.68 2.02
C LEU A 84 14.60 -27.12 1.47
N HIS A 85 15.69 -26.73 2.14
CA HIS A 85 17.05 -27.12 1.78
C HIS A 85 17.32 -28.63 1.83
N LEU A 86 16.51 -29.39 2.59
CA LEU A 86 16.64 -30.84 2.75
C LEU A 86 15.95 -31.63 1.62
N MET A 87 15.25 -30.96 0.71
CA MET A 87 14.57 -31.62 -0.40
C MET A 87 15.58 -32.38 -1.28
N PRO A 88 15.36 -33.66 -1.62
CA PRO A 88 16.34 -34.44 -2.38
C PRO A 88 16.36 -34.08 -3.88
N CYS A 89 15.36 -33.36 -4.38
CA CYS A 89 15.22 -32.97 -5.77
C CYS A 89 15.71 -31.53 -6.02
N PRO A 90 16.02 -31.15 -7.28
CA PRO A 90 16.29 -29.75 -7.67
C PRO A 90 15.18 -28.80 -7.22
N LEU A 91 15.58 -27.63 -6.71
CA LEU A 91 14.69 -26.54 -6.32
C LEU A 91 14.72 -25.44 -7.39
N VAL A 92 13.61 -25.29 -8.10
CA VAL A 92 13.41 -24.23 -9.09
C VAL A 92 12.54 -23.15 -8.47
N VAL A 93 12.86 -21.89 -8.70
CA VAL A 93 12.08 -20.75 -8.18
C VAL A 93 11.59 -19.86 -9.32
N LEU A 94 10.32 -19.47 -9.27
CA LEU A 94 9.71 -18.49 -10.15
C LEU A 94 9.40 -17.23 -9.35
N VAL A 95 9.99 -16.11 -9.74
CA VAL A 95 9.86 -14.80 -9.08
C VAL A 95 9.10 -13.86 -10.00
N GLU A 96 8.08 -13.19 -9.48
CA GLU A 96 7.27 -12.23 -10.24
C GLU A 96 7.70 -10.80 -9.94
N ASP A 97 7.55 -10.38 -8.69
CA ASP A 97 7.79 -9.01 -8.27
C ASP A 97 9.14 -8.88 -7.54
N TRP A 98 10.21 -9.29 -8.22
CA TRP A 98 11.57 -9.33 -7.66
C TRP A 98 12.04 -8.00 -7.04
N TYR A 99 11.53 -6.88 -7.55
CA TYR A 99 11.92 -5.53 -7.12
C TYR A 99 11.40 -5.16 -5.74
N PHE A 100 10.41 -5.87 -5.18
CA PHE A 100 9.93 -5.59 -3.82
C PHE A 100 10.97 -5.99 -2.77
N ASN A 101 11.49 -7.22 -2.88
CA ASN A 101 12.32 -7.85 -1.86
C ASN A 101 13.62 -8.42 -2.45
N PHE A 102 14.27 -7.69 -3.35
CA PHE A 102 15.47 -8.15 -4.06
C PHE A 102 16.61 -8.59 -3.12
N GLU A 103 16.79 -7.89 -2.01
CA GLU A 103 17.77 -8.25 -0.97
C GLU A 103 17.51 -9.62 -0.37
N MET A 104 16.25 -9.89 -0.03
CA MET A 104 15.83 -11.17 0.49
C MET A 104 16.06 -12.26 -0.57
N LEU A 105 15.66 -12.01 -1.82
CA LEU A 105 15.85 -12.98 -2.91
C LEU A 105 17.33 -13.32 -3.10
N LYS A 106 18.21 -12.31 -3.11
CA LYS A 106 19.66 -12.48 -3.18
C LYS A 106 20.19 -13.34 -2.02
N ALA A 107 19.67 -13.17 -0.81
CA ALA A 107 20.05 -13.99 0.34
C ALA A 107 19.74 -15.50 0.16
N HIS A 108 18.83 -15.86 -0.76
CA HIS A 108 18.46 -17.24 -1.09
C HIS A 108 19.21 -17.84 -2.28
N GLN A 109 20.22 -17.15 -2.82
CA GLN A 109 20.95 -17.67 -3.97
C GLN A 109 21.54 -19.08 -3.75
N ALA A 110 21.93 -19.40 -2.51
CA ALA A 110 22.49 -20.71 -2.14
C ALA A 110 21.43 -21.78 -1.83
N LEU A 111 20.15 -21.41 -1.86
CA LEU A 111 19.04 -22.32 -1.61
C LEU A 111 18.47 -22.89 -2.92
N PHE A 112 18.18 -22.03 -3.89
CA PHE A 112 17.55 -22.44 -5.14
C PHE A 112 18.59 -22.82 -6.18
N ASP A 113 18.29 -23.85 -6.98
CA ASP A 113 19.18 -24.40 -8.00
C ASP A 113 18.99 -23.77 -9.38
N TYR A 114 17.81 -23.18 -9.62
CA TYR A 114 17.47 -22.54 -10.89
C TYR A 114 16.43 -21.44 -10.68
N TRP A 115 16.66 -20.27 -11.28
CA TRP A 115 15.82 -19.08 -11.13
C TRP A 115 15.12 -18.74 -12.44
N LEU A 116 13.81 -18.59 -12.37
CA LEU A 116 12.96 -18.07 -13.43
C LEU A 116 12.47 -16.70 -12.99
N VAL A 117 12.75 -15.69 -13.80
CA VAL A 117 12.44 -14.28 -13.54
C VAL A 117 12.01 -13.61 -14.84
N ASP A 118 11.39 -12.43 -14.81
CA ASP A 118 11.16 -11.68 -16.05
C ASP A 118 12.48 -11.32 -16.75
N HIS A 119 12.45 -11.05 -18.06
CA HIS A 119 13.65 -10.82 -18.84
C HIS A 119 14.44 -9.59 -18.38
N THR A 120 13.78 -8.59 -17.79
CA THR A 120 14.43 -7.37 -17.28
C THR A 120 15.27 -7.64 -16.04
N ALA A 121 14.90 -8.66 -15.26
CA ALA A 121 15.58 -9.05 -14.03
C ALA A 121 16.89 -9.82 -14.27
N VAL A 122 16.98 -10.60 -15.36
CA VAL A 122 18.14 -11.48 -15.66
C VAL A 122 19.51 -10.79 -15.48
N PRO A 123 19.80 -9.62 -16.08
CA PRO A 123 21.09 -8.97 -15.90
C PRO A 123 21.36 -8.57 -14.44
N LEU A 124 20.33 -8.15 -13.70
CA LEU A 124 20.43 -7.73 -12.30
C LEU A 124 20.70 -8.93 -11.38
N PHE A 125 20.03 -10.05 -11.63
CA PHE A 125 20.24 -11.31 -10.89
C PHE A 125 21.65 -11.87 -11.13
N ARG A 126 22.12 -11.89 -12.38
CA ARG A 126 23.49 -12.32 -12.70
C ARG A 126 24.54 -11.45 -12.01
N GLN A 127 24.32 -10.14 -12.02
CA GLN A 127 25.18 -9.19 -11.32
C GLN A 127 25.17 -9.40 -9.80
N ALA A 128 24.06 -9.86 -9.23
CA ALA A 128 23.96 -10.18 -7.80
C ALA A 128 24.64 -11.49 -7.40
N GLY A 129 25.19 -12.26 -8.35
CA GLY A 129 25.85 -13.55 -8.12
C GLY A 129 24.98 -14.77 -8.43
N ILE A 130 23.75 -14.58 -8.92
CA ILE A 130 22.84 -15.67 -9.26
C ILE A 130 23.13 -16.11 -10.70
N GLU A 131 23.96 -17.14 -10.86
CA GLU A 131 24.44 -17.59 -12.17
C GLU A 131 23.35 -18.29 -13.00
N ARG A 132 22.60 -19.20 -12.39
CA ARG A 132 21.56 -20.02 -13.05
C ARG A 132 20.21 -19.32 -13.02
N VAL A 133 20.13 -18.25 -13.81
CA VAL A 133 18.92 -17.44 -13.98
C VAL A 133 18.51 -17.36 -15.45
N HIS A 134 17.23 -17.57 -15.70
CA HIS A 134 16.61 -17.57 -17.01
C HIS A 134 15.42 -16.60 -17.06
N GLY A 135 15.36 -15.83 -18.14
CA GLY A 135 14.25 -14.92 -18.40
C GLY A 135 13.06 -15.70 -18.91
N PHE A 136 11.95 -15.64 -18.19
CA PHE A 136 10.71 -16.34 -18.50
C PHE A 136 9.55 -15.37 -18.39
N GLN A 137 8.54 -15.59 -19.22
CA GLN A 137 7.32 -14.80 -19.17
C GLN A 137 6.54 -15.17 -17.90
N VAL A 138 6.54 -14.28 -16.90
CA VAL A 138 5.95 -14.55 -15.58
C VAL A 138 4.43 -14.30 -15.53
N PHE A 139 3.88 -13.51 -16.46
CA PHE A 139 2.42 -13.24 -16.55
C PHE A 139 1.80 -13.85 -17.80
N ALA A 140 0.50 -14.14 -17.77
CA ALA A 140 -0.24 -14.64 -18.92
C ALA A 140 -1.66 -14.08 -19.01
N LEU A 141 -2.25 -14.19 -20.20
CA LEU A 141 -3.66 -13.86 -20.42
C LEU A 141 -4.58 -14.95 -19.88
N ASP A 142 -5.50 -14.56 -18.99
CA ASP A 142 -6.69 -15.35 -18.67
C ASP A 142 -7.71 -15.17 -19.81
N LEU A 143 -7.68 -16.10 -20.77
CA LEU A 143 -8.52 -16.08 -21.96
C LEU A 143 -10.02 -16.17 -21.65
N GLU A 144 -10.39 -16.85 -20.56
CA GLU A 144 -11.80 -17.01 -20.20
C GLU A 144 -12.40 -15.68 -19.72
N ARG A 145 -11.62 -14.90 -18.97
CA ARG A 145 -12.05 -13.60 -18.44
C ARG A 145 -11.88 -12.46 -19.45
N PHE A 146 -10.72 -12.38 -20.08
CA PHE A 146 -10.34 -11.23 -20.92
C PHE A 146 -10.46 -11.52 -22.42
N GLY A 147 -10.56 -12.78 -22.84
CA GLY A 147 -10.61 -13.16 -24.26
C GLY A 147 -11.95 -12.85 -24.94
N GLY A 148 -13.02 -12.60 -24.18
CA GLY A 148 -14.35 -12.26 -24.71
C GLY A 148 -14.44 -10.81 -25.23
N TYR A 149 -15.14 -10.63 -26.36
CA TYR A 149 -15.57 -9.32 -26.84
C TYR A 149 -17.02 -9.09 -26.43
N ALA A 150 -17.28 -8.02 -25.70
CA ALA A 150 -18.64 -7.58 -25.44
C ALA A 150 -18.78 -6.14 -25.97
N ASP A 151 -19.87 -5.87 -26.66
CA ASP A 151 -20.25 -4.51 -27.04
C ASP A 151 -20.68 -3.77 -25.78
N VAL A 152 -19.70 -3.13 -25.15
CA VAL A 152 -19.92 -2.23 -24.03
C VAL A 152 -19.84 -0.81 -24.57
N GLU A 153 -20.79 0.03 -24.18
CA GLU A 153 -20.76 1.47 -24.44
C GLU A 153 -19.40 2.05 -23.99
N VAL A 154 -18.70 2.73 -24.91
CA VAL A 154 -17.44 3.38 -24.59
C VAL A 154 -17.71 4.66 -23.81
N ARG A 155 -17.18 4.71 -22.59
CA ARG A 155 -17.32 5.85 -21.66
C ARG A 155 -16.09 6.74 -21.61
N TYR A 156 -14.91 6.18 -21.91
CA TYR A 156 -13.64 6.86 -21.80
C TYR A 156 -12.88 6.80 -23.13
N ASP A 157 -12.34 7.93 -23.54
CA ASP A 157 -11.47 8.02 -24.70
C ASP A 157 -10.09 7.44 -24.36
N ILE A 158 -9.62 7.69 -23.13
CA ILE A 158 -8.40 7.07 -22.58
C ILE A 158 -8.60 6.62 -21.13
N GLY A 159 -8.15 5.39 -20.83
CA GLY A 159 -8.25 4.79 -19.52
C GLY A 159 -6.91 4.39 -18.93
N PHE A 160 -6.79 4.53 -17.62
CA PHE A 160 -5.78 3.86 -16.79
C PHE A 160 -6.45 3.21 -15.59
N ILE A 161 -6.05 1.98 -15.27
CA ILE A 161 -6.49 1.31 -14.05
C ILE A 161 -5.34 0.61 -13.33
N GLY A 162 -5.15 0.92 -12.05
CA GLY A 162 -4.28 0.19 -11.14
C GLY A 162 -3.73 1.04 -10.01
N ASN A 163 -2.65 0.56 -9.40
CA ASN A 163 -2.12 1.15 -8.17
C ASN A 163 -1.56 2.58 -8.40
N LEU A 164 -2.10 3.53 -7.63
CA LEU A 164 -1.74 4.95 -7.65
C LEU A 164 -0.68 5.33 -6.59
N ARG A 165 -0.20 4.36 -5.79
CA ARG A 165 0.82 4.61 -4.76
C ARG A 165 2.13 5.08 -5.37
N THR A 166 2.53 6.29 -4.99
CA THR A 166 3.68 6.97 -5.57
C THR A 166 5.01 6.51 -4.97
N THR A 167 4.96 5.83 -3.82
CA THR A 167 6.10 5.14 -3.18
C THR A 167 6.67 4.02 -4.04
N VAL A 168 5.81 3.34 -4.82
CA VAL A 168 6.20 2.28 -5.77
C VAL A 168 6.24 2.84 -7.19
N HIS A 169 5.27 3.68 -7.56
CA HIS A 169 5.07 4.12 -8.94
C HIS A 169 5.38 5.61 -9.15
N THR A 170 6.52 6.09 -8.62
CA THR A 170 6.88 7.51 -8.63
C THR A 170 6.83 8.13 -10.04
N ARG A 171 7.35 7.43 -11.05
CA ARG A 171 7.33 7.93 -12.45
C ARG A 171 5.93 7.91 -13.05
N ARG A 172 5.14 6.88 -12.76
CA ARG A 172 3.77 6.73 -13.29
C ARG A 172 2.89 7.89 -12.85
N ALA A 173 3.01 8.33 -11.60
CA ALA A 173 2.20 9.42 -11.06
C ALA A 173 2.33 10.70 -11.92
N HIS A 174 3.54 11.01 -12.38
CA HIS A 174 3.78 12.12 -13.31
C HIS A 174 2.99 11.99 -14.62
N TYR A 175 2.98 10.80 -15.23
CA TYR A 175 2.21 10.58 -16.45
C TYR A 175 0.71 10.65 -16.21
N LEU A 176 0.21 10.09 -15.11
CA LEU A 176 -1.22 10.11 -14.82
C LEU A 176 -1.78 11.51 -14.65
N ALA A 177 -1.01 12.46 -14.11
CA ALA A 177 -1.45 13.85 -14.10
C ALA A 177 -1.44 14.51 -15.48
N ARG A 178 -0.47 14.15 -16.33
CA ARG A 178 -0.48 14.57 -17.73
C ARG A 178 -1.71 14.03 -18.46
N LEU A 179 -2.08 12.78 -18.21
CA LEU A 179 -3.34 12.21 -18.70
C LEU A 179 -4.55 12.97 -18.14
N ALA A 180 -4.58 13.26 -16.84
CA ALA A 180 -5.69 13.96 -16.21
C ALA A 180 -5.88 15.38 -16.77
N ALA A 181 -4.79 16.06 -17.15
CA ALA A 181 -4.83 17.36 -17.80
C ALA A 181 -5.48 17.34 -19.20
N LEU A 182 -5.61 16.17 -19.83
CA LEU A 182 -6.32 16.01 -21.11
C LEU A 182 -7.85 15.99 -20.96
N SER A 183 -8.38 16.09 -19.73
CA SER A 183 -9.82 16.11 -19.46
C SER A 183 -10.56 17.33 -20.03
N GLU A 184 -9.85 18.38 -20.45
CA GLU A 184 -10.42 19.53 -21.14
C GLU A 184 -10.95 19.15 -22.54
N ASP A 185 -10.29 18.21 -23.22
CA ASP A 185 -10.59 17.81 -24.61
C ASP A 185 -11.17 16.39 -24.72
N TRP A 186 -10.91 15.52 -23.73
CA TRP A 186 -11.19 14.08 -23.82
C TRP A 186 -11.77 13.50 -22.54
N ARG A 187 -12.56 12.42 -22.65
CA ARG A 187 -13.07 11.68 -21.48
C ARG A 187 -11.97 10.77 -20.93
N VAL A 188 -11.29 11.23 -19.88
CA VAL A 188 -10.20 10.50 -19.22
C VAL A 188 -10.73 9.68 -18.04
N GLY A 189 -10.46 8.38 -18.02
CA GLY A 189 -10.77 7.49 -16.91
C GLY A 189 -9.51 7.09 -16.14
N ILE A 190 -9.40 7.44 -14.86
CA ILE A 190 -8.34 6.96 -13.96
C ILE A 190 -9.01 6.22 -12.80
N ALA A 191 -8.67 4.94 -12.64
CA ALA A 191 -9.28 4.07 -11.64
C ALA A 191 -8.23 3.30 -10.81
N THR A 192 -8.60 2.95 -9.59
CA THR A 192 -7.88 2.03 -8.70
C THR A 192 -8.91 1.17 -7.95
N GLU A 193 -8.46 0.09 -7.32
CA GLU A 193 -9.27 -0.76 -6.43
C GLU A 193 -10.58 -1.31 -7.05
N ARG A 194 -10.61 -1.50 -8.37
CA ARG A 194 -11.67 -2.28 -9.03
C ARG A 194 -11.20 -3.71 -9.23
N TYR A 195 -12.11 -4.65 -9.05
CA TYR A 195 -11.83 -6.08 -9.10
C TYR A 195 -12.89 -6.81 -9.91
N GLY A 196 -12.59 -8.06 -10.28
CA GLY A 196 -13.56 -8.94 -10.94
C GLY A 196 -14.08 -8.36 -12.26
N GLU A 197 -15.40 -8.35 -12.44
CA GLU A 197 -16.05 -7.91 -13.68
C GLU A 197 -16.00 -6.39 -13.85
N ASP A 198 -16.01 -5.59 -12.78
CA ASP A 198 -15.92 -4.12 -12.89
C ASP A 198 -14.56 -3.68 -13.46
N TYR A 199 -13.49 -4.39 -13.10
CA TYR A 199 -12.16 -4.20 -13.67
C TYR A 199 -12.13 -4.49 -15.19
N ILE A 200 -12.71 -5.62 -15.61
CA ILE A 200 -12.79 -6.00 -17.04
C ILE A 200 -13.67 -5.01 -17.81
N ARG A 201 -14.81 -4.63 -17.24
CA ARG A 201 -15.74 -3.65 -17.80
C ARG A 201 -15.06 -2.30 -18.02
N PHE A 202 -14.24 -1.84 -17.08
CA PHE A 202 -13.49 -0.58 -17.24
C PHE A 202 -12.63 -0.61 -18.50
N PHE A 203 -11.84 -1.67 -18.74
CA PHE A 203 -11.07 -1.79 -19.98
C PHE A 203 -11.96 -1.73 -21.22
N ARG A 204 -13.08 -2.47 -21.21
CA ARG A 204 -14.03 -2.51 -22.34
C ARG A 204 -14.73 -1.17 -22.59
N GLN A 205 -14.77 -0.28 -21.60
CA GLN A 205 -15.33 1.06 -21.71
C GLN A 205 -14.34 2.11 -22.22
N CYS A 206 -13.10 1.73 -22.56
CA CYS A 206 -12.08 2.65 -23.06
C CYS A 206 -11.84 2.49 -24.57
N HIS A 207 -11.40 3.54 -25.26
CA HIS A 207 -10.79 3.40 -26.59
C HIS A 207 -9.29 3.06 -26.50
N LEU A 208 -8.55 3.85 -25.73
CA LEU A 208 -7.12 3.68 -25.46
C LEU A 208 -6.91 3.25 -24.01
N ILE A 209 -5.91 2.40 -23.78
CA ILE A 209 -5.42 2.07 -22.45
C ILE A 209 -3.98 2.54 -22.31
N PHE A 210 -3.74 3.40 -21.34
CA PHE A 210 -2.41 3.84 -20.98
C PHE A 210 -1.75 2.85 -20.02
N ASN A 211 -0.48 2.53 -20.27
CA ASN A 211 0.36 1.81 -19.34
C ASN A 211 1.73 2.49 -19.15
N TYR A 212 2.29 2.33 -17.96
CA TYR A 212 3.67 2.66 -17.62
C TYR A 212 4.18 1.61 -16.62
N SER A 213 5.16 0.82 -17.05
CA SER A 213 5.80 -0.25 -16.27
C SER A 213 6.65 0.28 -15.11
N ILE A 214 7.10 -0.58 -14.20
CA ILE A 214 7.97 -0.17 -13.09
C ILE A 214 9.44 -0.13 -13.54
N HIS A 215 9.88 -1.19 -14.22
CA HIS A 215 11.27 -1.45 -14.61
C HIS A 215 11.42 -1.85 -16.09
N GLY A 216 10.39 -1.60 -16.92
CA GLY A 216 10.39 -1.95 -18.33
C GLY A 216 9.82 -3.33 -18.63
N GLU A 217 9.12 -3.93 -17.67
CA GLU A 217 8.49 -5.24 -17.77
C GLU A 217 7.17 -5.21 -18.54
N PHE A 218 6.82 -6.35 -19.12
CA PHE A 218 5.53 -6.58 -19.74
C PHE A 218 4.55 -7.13 -18.69
N ASN A 219 4.01 -6.21 -17.89
CA ASN A 219 3.13 -6.54 -16.77
C ASN A 219 1.73 -7.04 -17.18
N MET A 220 1.00 -7.59 -16.20
CA MET A 220 -0.35 -8.16 -16.38
C MET A 220 -1.33 -7.22 -17.12
N ARG A 221 -1.27 -5.91 -16.89
CA ARG A 221 -2.14 -4.91 -17.55
C ARG A 221 -2.00 -4.96 -19.07
N CYS A 222 -0.80 -5.26 -19.58
CA CYS A 222 -0.59 -5.39 -21.02
C CYS A 222 -1.43 -6.53 -21.60
N TYR A 223 -1.39 -7.70 -20.96
CA TYR A 223 -2.19 -8.86 -21.38
C TYR A 223 -3.67 -8.55 -21.36
N GLU A 224 -4.15 -7.98 -20.26
CA GLU A 224 -5.57 -7.74 -20.01
C GLU A 224 -6.15 -6.67 -20.95
N ALA A 225 -5.42 -5.58 -21.19
CA ALA A 225 -5.84 -4.50 -22.09
C ALA A 225 -5.95 -4.99 -23.54
N LEU A 226 -4.93 -5.71 -24.01
CA LEU A 226 -4.91 -6.28 -25.35
C LEU A 226 -5.94 -7.41 -25.50
N GLY A 227 -6.12 -8.24 -24.47
CA GLY A 227 -7.16 -9.29 -24.42
C GLY A 227 -8.57 -8.72 -24.63
N CYS A 228 -8.86 -7.60 -23.96
CA CYS A 228 -10.10 -6.82 -24.12
C CYS A 228 -10.23 -6.10 -25.47
N GLY A 229 -9.23 -6.20 -26.36
CA GLY A 229 -9.24 -5.61 -27.70
C GLY A 229 -9.08 -4.10 -27.73
N ARG A 230 -8.31 -3.53 -26.79
CA ARG A 230 -8.12 -2.07 -26.68
C ARG A 230 -6.74 -1.66 -27.12
N LEU A 231 -6.64 -0.47 -27.71
CA LEU A 231 -5.35 0.04 -28.15
C LEU A 231 -4.52 0.41 -26.92
N MET A 232 -3.42 -0.32 -26.70
CA MET A 232 -2.52 -0.06 -25.60
C MET A 232 -1.42 0.94 -26.00
N LEU A 233 -1.22 1.95 -25.15
CA LEU A 233 -0.06 2.83 -25.16
C LEU A 233 0.97 2.34 -24.13
N LEU A 234 2.20 2.11 -24.54
CA LEU A 234 3.27 1.61 -23.67
C LEU A 234 4.58 2.38 -23.90
N GLU A 235 5.37 2.59 -22.84
CA GLU A 235 6.60 3.38 -22.94
C GLU A 235 7.63 2.75 -23.89
N ALA A 236 8.34 3.57 -24.66
CA ALA A 236 9.35 3.12 -25.62
C ALA A 236 10.56 2.44 -25.00
N GLN A 237 10.77 2.60 -23.69
CA GLN A 237 11.84 1.96 -22.93
C GLN A 237 11.45 0.57 -22.42
N ASN A 238 10.23 0.09 -22.69
CA ASN A 238 9.82 -1.26 -22.31
C ASN A 238 10.69 -2.30 -23.01
N GLN A 239 11.31 -3.19 -22.24
CA GLN A 239 12.29 -4.15 -22.74
C GLN A 239 11.65 -5.47 -23.16
N GLU A 240 10.47 -5.79 -22.64
CA GLU A 240 9.81 -7.08 -22.85
C GLU A 240 8.73 -7.05 -23.93
N ALA A 241 7.99 -5.94 -24.08
CA ALA A 241 6.93 -5.85 -25.07
C ALA A 241 7.39 -6.23 -26.50
N PRO A 242 8.57 -5.78 -26.98
CA PRO A 242 9.06 -6.17 -28.31
C PRO A 242 9.44 -7.65 -28.45
N LEU A 243 9.54 -8.41 -27.35
CA LEU A 243 9.75 -9.87 -27.38
C LEU A 243 8.46 -10.62 -27.76
N PHE A 244 7.31 -10.01 -27.47
CA PHE A 244 5.99 -10.65 -27.63
C PHE A 244 5.15 -10.02 -28.76
N LEU A 245 5.38 -8.73 -29.05
CA LEU A 245 4.52 -7.90 -29.89
C LEU A 245 5.33 -6.96 -30.78
N ILE A 246 4.73 -6.49 -31.87
CA ILE A 246 5.33 -5.58 -32.82
C ILE A 246 4.87 -4.13 -32.55
N PRO A 247 5.77 -3.20 -32.20
CA PRO A 247 5.43 -1.79 -32.00
C PRO A 247 4.86 -1.15 -33.28
N GLY A 248 3.75 -0.43 -33.17
CA GLY A 248 3.03 0.20 -34.29
C GLY A 248 2.08 -0.74 -35.04
N GLU A 249 2.14 -2.05 -34.78
CA GLU A 249 1.24 -3.04 -35.37
C GLU A 249 0.29 -3.66 -34.36
N ASP A 250 0.79 -4.00 -33.17
CA ASP A 250 0.04 -4.67 -32.09
C ASP A 250 -0.28 -3.73 -30.93
N TYR A 251 0.59 -2.74 -30.70
CA TYR A 251 0.44 -1.71 -29.67
C TYR A 251 1.16 -0.44 -30.11
N VAL A 252 0.95 0.67 -29.41
CA VAL A 252 1.63 1.93 -29.70
C VAL A 252 2.69 2.20 -28.65
N SER A 253 3.92 2.34 -29.11
CA SER A 253 5.04 2.77 -28.28
C SER A 253 5.09 4.30 -28.22
N TYR A 254 5.19 4.88 -27.02
CA TYR A 254 5.31 6.33 -26.86
C TYR A 254 6.62 6.75 -26.18
N ARG A 255 7.15 7.90 -26.61
CA ARG A 255 8.16 8.65 -25.85
C ARG A 255 7.47 9.70 -24.98
N PRO A 256 8.09 10.12 -23.86
CA PRO A 256 7.48 11.10 -22.96
C PRO A 256 7.07 12.38 -23.68
N GLU A 257 7.80 12.83 -24.70
CA GLU A 257 7.54 14.10 -25.39
C GLU A 257 6.40 14.02 -26.42
N GLN A 258 5.93 12.80 -26.75
CA GLN A 258 4.98 12.52 -27.82
C GLN A 258 3.64 11.97 -27.31
N LEU A 259 3.52 11.72 -26.00
CA LEU A 259 2.39 11.00 -25.43
C LEU A 259 1.04 11.67 -25.77
N GLU A 260 0.88 12.96 -25.49
CA GLU A 260 -0.37 13.69 -25.74
C GLU A 260 -0.68 13.77 -27.23
N GLN A 261 0.34 13.98 -28.07
CA GLN A 261 0.19 14.02 -29.52
C GLN A 261 -0.29 12.67 -30.07
N LEU A 262 0.26 11.56 -29.58
CA LEU A 262 -0.15 10.21 -29.99
C LEU A 262 -1.58 9.90 -29.52
N ILE A 263 -1.94 10.30 -28.29
CA ILE A 263 -3.32 10.16 -27.79
C ILE A 263 -4.28 10.88 -28.72
N ALA A 264 -4.05 12.16 -28.98
CA ALA A 264 -4.89 12.97 -29.87
C ALA A 264 -4.94 12.38 -31.29
N TYR A 265 -3.81 11.91 -31.83
CA TYR A 265 -3.76 11.27 -33.14
C TYR A 265 -4.66 10.04 -33.20
N TYR A 266 -4.51 9.07 -32.32
CA TYR A 266 -5.29 7.83 -32.38
C TYR A 266 -6.77 8.01 -32.01
N LEU A 267 -7.13 9.07 -31.28
CA LEU A 267 -8.54 9.43 -31.06
C LEU A 267 -9.20 9.93 -32.35
N HIS A 268 -8.48 10.70 -33.17
CA HIS A 268 -8.96 11.16 -34.48
C HIS A 268 -8.84 10.12 -35.61
N HIS A 269 -8.12 9.01 -35.41
CA HIS A 269 -7.89 7.97 -36.42
C HIS A 269 -8.52 6.61 -36.01
N PRO A 270 -9.85 6.49 -35.97
CA PRO A 270 -10.54 5.32 -35.42
C PRO A 270 -10.22 4.01 -36.15
N GLN A 271 -10.14 4.05 -37.49
CA GLN A 271 -9.87 2.84 -38.29
C GLN A 271 -8.46 2.28 -38.00
N GLU A 272 -7.45 3.15 -37.93
CA GLU A 272 -6.10 2.74 -37.62
C GLU A 272 -5.98 2.24 -36.18
N ARG A 273 -6.60 2.96 -35.23
CA ARG A 273 -6.69 2.56 -33.82
C ARG A 273 -7.28 1.16 -33.66
N GLU A 274 -8.43 0.91 -34.29
CA GLU A 274 -9.12 -0.38 -34.20
C GLU A 274 -8.33 -1.51 -34.87
N ARG A 275 -7.67 -1.22 -36.00
CA ARG A 275 -6.77 -2.18 -36.67
C ARG A 275 -5.65 -2.62 -35.73
N ILE A 276 -4.94 -1.68 -35.09
CA ILE A 276 -3.84 -2.00 -34.17
C ILE A 276 -4.37 -2.73 -32.93
N ALA A 277 -5.49 -2.29 -32.35
CA ALA A 277 -6.08 -2.96 -31.19
C ALA A 277 -6.49 -4.41 -31.49
N LEU A 278 -7.04 -4.68 -32.68
CA LEU A 278 -7.43 -6.02 -33.11
C LEU A 278 -6.20 -6.90 -33.38
N ASN A 279 -5.14 -6.34 -33.96
CA ASN A 279 -3.87 -7.05 -34.15
C ASN A 279 -3.25 -7.44 -32.81
N GLY A 280 -3.12 -6.49 -31.88
CA GLY A 280 -2.62 -6.73 -30.53
C GLY A 280 -3.42 -7.80 -29.78
N ARG A 281 -4.76 -7.78 -29.93
CA ARG A 281 -5.61 -8.85 -29.39
C ARG A 281 -5.29 -10.22 -29.97
N ARG A 282 -5.14 -10.31 -31.29
CA ARG A 282 -4.81 -11.59 -31.96
C ARG A 282 -3.44 -12.11 -31.53
N ALA A 283 -2.47 -11.21 -31.41
CA ALA A 283 -1.12 -11.54 -30.97
C ALA A 283 -1.12 -12.05 -29.52
N ILE A 284 -1.80 -11.35 -28.61
CA ILE A 284 -1.76 -11.66 -27.17
C ILE A 284 -2.44 -12.99 -26.81
N GLN A 285 -3.37 -13.48 -27.63
CA GLN A 285 -4.06 -14.76 -27.39
C GLN A 285 -3.13 -15.96 -27.42
N ARG A 286 -1.95 -15.86 -28.05
CA ARG A 286 -0.92 -16.91 -28.04
C ARG A 286 -0.30 -17.09 -26.66
N TYR A 287 -0.38 -16.06 -25.81
CA TYR A 287 0.24 -16.00 -24.50
C TYR A 287 -0.77 -16.25 -23.37
N GLY A 288 -1.63 -17.26 -23.57
CA GLY A 288 -2.60 -17.71 -22.56
C GLY A 288 -1.96 -18.60 -21.49
N ALA A 289 -2.49 -18.59 -20.27
CA ALA A 289 -1.87 -19.27 -19.12
C ALA A 289 -1.65 -20.79 -19.32
N ARG A 290 -2.56 -21.48 -20.03
CA ARG A 290 -2.40 -22.92 -20.35
C ARG A 290 -1.21 -23.18 -21.29
N GLN A 291 -1.00 -22.30 -22.26
CA GLN A 291 0.11 -22.39 -23.20
C GLN A 291 1.42 -22.09 -22.49
N LEU A 292 1.45 -21.02 -21.68
CA LEU A 292 2.62 -20.67 -20.87
C LEU A 292 3.05 -21.81 -19.93
N TRP A 293 2.10 -22.51 -19.32
CA TRP A 293 2.41 -23.69 -18.51
C TRP A 293 3.04 -24.84 -19.31
N ALA A 294 2.55 -25.09 -20.53
CA ALA A 294 3.12 -26.10 -21.40
C ALA A 294 4.58 -25.75 -21.76
N GLU A 295 4.84 -24.47 -22.05
CA GLU A 295 6.18 -23.95 -22.31
C GLU A 295 7.09 -24.05 -21.09
N LEU A 296 6.59 -23.71 -19.89
CA LEU A 296 7.33 -23.88 -18.64
C LEU A 296 7.70 -25.35 -18.43
N LYS A 297 6.76 -26.29 -18.58
CA LYS A 297 7.07 -27.73 -18.46
C LYS A 297 8.10 -28.19 -19.47
N ALA A 298 8.04 -27.70 -20.71
CA ALA A 298 9.01 -28.04 -21.74
C ALA A 298 10.41 -27.50 -21.39
N LEU A 299 10.48 -26.27 -20.91
CA LEU A 299 11.71 -25.64 -20.44
C LEU A 299 12.32 -26.41 -19.27
N LEU A 300 11.52 -26.75 -18.25
CA LEU A 300 11.98 -27.52 -17.09
C LEU A 300 12.48 -28.92 -17.48
N ALA A 301 11.74 -29.61 -18.36
CA ALA A 301 12.13 -30.92 -18.85
C ALA A 301 13.45 -30.87 -19.65
N ALA A 302 13.62 -29.85 -20.50
CA ALA A 302 14.84 -29.65 -21.25
C ALA A 302 16.04 -29.32 -20.33
N GLY A 303 15.84 -28.47 -19.33
CA GLY A 303 16.85 -28.11 -18.34
C GLY A 303 17.28 -29.29 -17.47
N LEU A 304 16.35 -30.17 -17.08
CA LEU A 304 16.68 -31.43 -16.39
C LEU A 304 17.47 -32.37 -17.31
N ALA A 305 17.03 -32.55 -18.57
CA ALA A 305 17.68 -33.45 -19.52
C ALA A 305 19.10 -33.00 -19.89
N SER A 306 19.35 -31.69 -19.96
CA SER A 306 20.68 -31.13 -20.23
C SER A 306 21.60 -31.10 -19.01
N GLY A 307 21.04 -31.28 -17.80
CA GLY A 307 21.77 -31.13 -16.54
C GLY A 307 22.02 -29.67 -16.12
N GLU A 308 21.35 -28.72 -16.77
CA GLU A 308 21.31 -27.30 -16.38
C GLU A 308 20.55 -27.12 -15.07
N ILE A 309 19.41 -27.81 -14.93
CA ILE A 309 18.64 -27.92 -13.69
C ILE A 309 19.12 -29.19 -12.97
N ARG A 310 19.80 -29.01 -11.84
CA ARG A 310 20.28 -30.11 -11.01
C ARG A 310 20.42 -29.65 -9.56
N ALA A 311 20.17 -30.58 -8.63
CA ALA A 311 20.35 -30.33 -7.21
C ALA A 311 21.82 -30.01 -6.91
N GLN A 312 22.06 -28.94 -6.14
CA GLN A 312 23.38 -28.64 -5.61
C GLN A 312 23.72 -29.53 -4.41
N GLU A 313 24.99 -29.94 -4.28
CA GLU A 313 25.46 -30.82 -3.20
C GLU A 313 25.34 -30.17 -1.81
N HIS A 314 25.45 -28.84 -1.74
CA HIS A 314 25.39 -28.08 -0.48
C HIS A 314 24.44 -26.90 -0.63
N ARG A 315 23.18 -27.10 -0.22
CA ARG A 315 22.25 -25.98 -0.02
C ARG A 315 22.42 -25.42 1.37
N ILE A 316 22.80 -24.15 1.46
CA ILE A 316 22.99 -23.46 2.74
C ILE A 316 21.81 -22.56 2.97
N LEU A 317 21.04 -22.90 4.01
CA LEU A 317 19.86 -22.13 4.36
C LEU A 317 20.14 -21.15 5.51
N ARG A 318 21.03 -21.45 6.47
CA ARG A 318 21.22 -20.66 7.71
C ARG A 318 21.49 -19.16 7.51
N GLN A 319 22.48 -18.80 6.68
CA GLN A 319 22.84 -17.38 6.49
C GLN A 319 21.79 -16.62 5.68
N GLY A 320 21.16 -17.30 4.71
CA GLY A 320 20.04 -16.78 3.92
C GLY A 320 18.75 -16.67 4.72
N GLN A 321 18.48 -17.58 5.65
CA GLN A 321 17.32 -17.63 6.54
C GLN A 321 17.25 -16.45 7.48
N LEU A 322 18.36 -16.12 8.15
CA LEU A 322 18.37 -15.02 9.09
C LEU A 322 18.02 -13.70 8.38
N GLN A 323 18.62 -13.49 7.21
CA GLN A 323 18.29 -12.36 6.34
C GLN A 323 16.87 -12.47 5.77
N ASN A 324 16.41 -13.66 5.37
CA ASN A 324 15.04 -13.88 4.93
C ASN A 324 14.05 -13.42 5.98
N LEU A 325 14.15 -13.99 7.18
CA LEU A 325 13.26 -13.76 8.31
C LEU A 325 13.28 -12.32 8.79
N ILE A 326 14.41 -11.63 8.60
CA ILE A 326 14.61 -10.20 8.86
C ILE A 326 13.99 -9.33 7.77
N TRP A 327 14.10 -9.67 6.48
CA TRP A 327 13.65 -8.82 5.38
C TRP A 327 12.26 -9.19 4.85
N SER A 328 11.77 -10.40 5.16
CA SER A 328 10.44 -10.91 4.87
C SER A 328 9.42 -10.45 5.91
N VAL A 329 9.75 -9.48 6.78
CA VAL A 329 8.88 -9.12 7.90
C VAL A 329 7.63 -8.41 7.39
N GLY A 330 6.63 -9.24 7.12
CA GLY A 330 5.38 -8.89 6.48
C GLY A 330 4.25 -9.95 6.57
N PRO A 331 4.50 -11.24 6.82
CA PRO A 331 3.42 -12.21 7.09
C PRO A 331 3.37 -12.70 8.57
N PRO A 332 2.40 -13.55 8.99
CA PRO A 332 1.77 -13.54 10.33
C PRO A 332 2.69 -13.81 11.54
N PHE A 333 2.17 -13.52 12.75
CA PHE A 333 2.78 -13.64 14.08
C PHE A 333 3.83 -14.74 14.28
N ASN A 334 3.57 -15.95 13.79
CA ASN A 334 4.46 -17.10 13.93
C ASN A 334 5.83 -16.92 13.24
N GLN A 335 5.94 -16.01 12.27
CA GLN A 335 7.18 -15.67 11.57
C GLN A 335 8.16 -14.92 12.45
N LEU A 336 7.65 -13.99 13.25
CA LEU A 336 8.44 -13.16 14.14
C LEU A 336 9.06 -14.00 15.26
N THR A 337 8.33 -15.01 15.75
CA THR A 337 8.83 -15.92 16.78
C THR A 337 9.98 -16.79 16.28
N VAL A 338 9.83 -17.45 15.12
CA VAL A 338 10.90 -18.27 14.53
C VAL A 338 12.15 -17.43 14.22
N ALA A 339 11.96 -16.23 13.68
CA ALA A 339 13.03 -15.27 13.45
C ALA A 339 13.76 -14.90 14.74
N GLY A 340 13.01 -14.61 15.81
CA GLY A 340 13.54 -14.28 17.12
C GLY A 340 14.36 -15.41 17.73
N ASP A 341 13.85 -16.64 17.66
CA ASP A 341 14.53 -17.83 18.20
C ASP A 341 15.86 -18.10 17.49
N LEU A 342 15.90 -17.95 16.15
CA LEU A 342 17.14 -18.13 15.38
C LEU A 342 18.16 -17.04 15.68
N ILE A 343 17.76 -15.76 15.77
CA ILE A 343 18.66 -14.68 16.19
C ILE A 343 19.18 -14.95 17.61
N GLN A 344 18.32 -15.42 18.51
CA GLN A 344 18.69 -15.72 19.90
C GLN A 344 19.69 -16.89 19.97
N GLN A 345 19.56 -17.91 19.12
CA GLN A 345 20.52 -19.01 19.02
C GLN A 345 21.90 -18.56 18.55
N GLU A 346 21.95 -17.64 17.58
CA GLU A 346 23.22 -17.04 17.13
C GLU A 346 23.84 -16.15 18.21
N LEU A 347 23.03 -15.35 18.91
CA LEU A 347 23.48 -14.54 20.05
C LEU A 347 24.04 -15.40 21.21
N ASN A 348 23.55 -16.63 21.36
CA ASN A 348 24.09 -17.58 22.35
C ASN A 348 25.49 -18.12 21.96
N GLN A 349 25.86 -18.05 20.67
CA GLN A 349 27.17 -18.47 20.16
C GLN A 349 28.19 -17.31 20.20
N GLY A 350 27.74 -16.06 20.13
CA GLY A 350 28.59 -14.89 20.23
C GLY A 350 27.78 -13.59 20.27
N LEU A 351 28.28 -12.58 20.99
CA LEU A 351 27.62 -11.29 21.08
C LEU A 351 27.84 -10.48 19.80
N ASP A 352 26.74 -10.16 19.11
CA ASP A 352 26.71 -9.27 17.94
C ASP A 352 25.72 -8.11 18.19
N PRO A 353 26.19 -6.86 18.31
CA PRO A 353 25.34 -5.67 18.48
C PRO A 353 24.28 -5.49 17.38
N ARG A 354 24.56 -5.93 16.15
CA ARG A 354 23.59 -5.91 15.06
C ARG A 354 22.45 -6.88 15.34
N LEU A 355 22.77 -8.11 15.71
CA LEU A 355 21.75 -9.12 16.03
C LEU A 355 20.91 -8.72 17.25
N LEU A 356 21.51 -8.04 18.24
CA LEU A 356 20.76 -7.44 19.36
C LEU A 356 19.76 -6.38 18.86
N SER A 357 20.19 -5.49 17.96
CA SER A 357 19.32 -4.49 17.34
C SER A 357 18.22 -5.15 16.50
N ASP A 358 18.55 -6.17 15.71
CA ASP A 358 17.59 -6.87 14.85
C ASP A 358 16.53 -7.60 15.69
N LEU A 359 16.93 -8.28 16.76
CA LEU A 359 16.00 -8.92 17.71
C LEU A 359 15.08 -7.89 18.38
N ALA A 360 15.60 -6.71 18.72
CA ALA A 360 14.77 -5.63 19.27
C ALA A 360 13.71 -5.14 18.26
N VAL A 361 14.06 -5.06 16.98
CA VAL A 361 13.09 -4.72 15.92
C VAL A 361 12.02 -5.81 15.80
N LEU A 362 12.36 -7.09 15.93
CA LEU A 362 11.34 -8.16 15.93
C LEU A 362 10.35 -8.02 17.09
N HIS A 363 10.84 -7.74 18.30
CA HIS A 363 9.96 -7.46 19.46
C HIS A 363 9.09 -6.22 19.25
N TYR A 364 9.61 -5.21 18.57
CA TYR A 364 8.87 -4.01 18.17
C TYR A 364 7.77 -4.34 17.14
N ILE A 365 8.08 -5.12 16.11
CA ILE A 365 7.11 -5.49 15.07
C ILE A 365 6.03 -6.40 15.65
N TYR A 366 6.41 -7.31 16.55
CA TYR A 366 5.48 -8.13 17.31
C TYR A 366 4.50 -7.28 18.11
N TRP A 367 5.02 -6.32 18.88
CA TRP A 367 4.23 -5.37 19.64
C TRP A 367 3.20 -4.64 18.77
N LEU A 368 3.64 -4.14 17.61
CA LEU A 368 2.81 -3.40 16.68
C LEU A 368 1.75 -4.28 16.00
N THR A 369 2.13 -5.50 15.61
CA THR A 369 1.24 -6.43 14.90
C THR A 369 0.11 -6.92 15.80
N GLU A 370 0.41 -7.17 17.07
CA GLU A 370 -0.55 -7.64 18.07
C GLU A 370 -1.34 -6.51 18.73
N GLY A 371 -1.03 -5.25 18.41
CA GLY A 371 -1.69 -4.09 19.02
C GLY A 371 -1.52 -4.04 20.55
N LEU A 372 -0.35 -4.45 21.05
CA LEU A 372 -0.08 -4.53 22.48
C LEU A 372 0.05 -3.12 23.11
N PRO A 373 -0.22 -2.98 24.42
CA PRO A 373 -0.05 -1.69 25.10
C PRO A 373 1.44 -1.31 25.23
N ALA A 374 1.71 -0.01 25.39
CA ALA A 374 3.08 0.53 25.42
C ALA A 374 3.93 0.03 26.60
N ASP A 375 3.32 -0.49 27.65
CA ASP A 375 3.96 -1.09 28.83
C ASP A 375 4.18 -2.62 28.69
N SER A 376 3.91 -3.19 27.51
CA SER A 376 4.10 -4.63 27.28
C SER A 376 5.55 -5.09 27.49
N ALA A 377 5.68 -6.36 27.88
CA ALA A 377 6.98 -7.04 27.97
C ALA A 377 7.76 -7.00 26.64
N SER A 378 7.08 -7.02 25.49
CA SER A 378 7.74 -6.97 24.18
C SER A 378 8.47 -5.64 23.96
N LEU A 379 7.84 -4.51 24.26
CA LEU A 379 8.47 -3.20 24.08
C LEU A 379 9.58 -2.95 25.12
N ALA A 380 9.42 -3.47 26.34
CA ALA A 380 10.47 -3.47 27.36
C ALA A 380 11.69 -4.30 26.91
N GLN A 381 11.46 -5.48 26.32
CA GLN A 381 12.52 -6.33 25.78
C GLN A 381 13.25 -5.64 24.63
N ALA A 382 12.54 -5.01 23.69
CA ALA A 382 13.13 -4.22 22.62
C ALA A 382 14.04 -3.10 23.17
N THR A 383 13.59 -2.40 24.21
CA THR A 383 14.38 -1.35 24.89
C THR A 383 15.67 -1.91 25.47
N SER A 384 15.57 -3.00 26.24
CA SER A 384 16.73 -3.63 26.89
C SER A 384 17.77 -4.12 25.87
N LEU A 385 17.32 -4.72 24.77
CA LEU A 385 18.19 -5.22 23.70
C LEU A 385 18.95 -4.07 23.01
N LEU A 386 18.28 -2.95 22.73
CA LEU A 386 18.91 -1.77 22.12
C LEU A 386 19.91 -1.09 23.06
N GLU A 387 19.60 -1.04 24.35
CA GLU A 387 20.53 -0.55 25.37
C GLU A 387 21.78 -1.43 25.46
N LYS A 388 21.62 -2.76 25.42
CA LYS A 388 22.76 -3.69 25.34
C LYS A 388 23.58 -3.47 24.07
N ALA A 389 22.93 -3.36 22.90
CA ALA A 389 23.61 -3.12 21.63
C ALA A 389 24.46 -1.84 21.68
N LEU A 390 23.90 -0.74 22.19
CA LEU A 390 24.58 0.55 22.29
C LEU A 390 25.60 0.62 23.43
N ALA A 391 25.48 -0.20 24.47
CA ALA A 391 26.52 -0.32 25.50
C ALA A 391 27.79 -0.98 24.91
N HIS A 392 27.63 -1.96 24.04
CA HIS A 392 28.75 -2.64 23.37
C HIS A 392 29.31 -1.83 22.19
N THR A 393 28.44 -1.15 21.43
CA THR A 393 28.85 -0.30 20.31
C THR A 393 28.08 1.02 20.34
N PRO A 394 28.55 2.01 21.11
CA PRO A 394 27.89 3.31 21.23
C PRO A 394 27.73 4.05 19.90
N MET A 395 28.60 3.73 18.94
CA MET A 395 28.66 4.31 17.61
C MET A 395 27.85 3.54 16.54
N HIS A 396 26.87 2.73 16.94
CA HIS A 396 26.04 1.95 16.01
C HIS A 396 24.81 2.74 15.53
N PRO A 397 24.78 3.27 14.28
CA PRO A 397 23.75 4.22 13.85
C PRO A 397 22.36 3.59 13.75
N ILE A 398 22.25 2.33 13.32
CA ILE A 398 20.95 1.62 13.21
C ILE A 398 20.36 1.35 14.60
N ALA A 399 21.15 0.86 15.56
CA ALA A 399 20.68 0.68 16.94
C ALA A 399 20.25 2.02 17.58
N ALA A 400 20.97 3.11 17.32
CA ALA A 400 20.57 4.45 17.78
C ALA A 400 19.25 4.91 17.15
N PHE A 401 19.07 4.68 15.84
CA PHE A 401 17.82 4.95 15.15
C PHE A 401 16.65 4.14 15.74
N ASN A 402 16.84 2.83 15.90
CA ASN A 402 15.81 1.93 16.45
C ASN A 402 15.44 2.29 17.89
N GLN A 403 16.43 2.70 18.71
CA GLN A 403 16.19 3.20 20.06
C GLN A 403 15.35 4.48 20.04
N GLY A 404 15.60 5.39 19.09
CA GLY A 404 14.77 6.58 18.89
C GLY A 404 13.31 6.23 18.63
N GLN A 405 13.05 5.26 17.75
CA GLN A 405 11.69 4.81 17.42
C GLN A 405 10.98 4.18 18.62
N VAL A 406 11.64 3.26 19.33
CA VAL A 406 11.07 2.61 20.52
C VAL A 406 10.77 3.62 21.63
N ARG A 407 11.69 4.56 21.89
CA ARG A 407 11.48 5.61 22.90
C ARG A 407 10.38 6.58 22.53
N ALA A 408 10.22 6.93 21.25
CA ALA A 408 9.15 7.80 20.80
C ALA A 408 7.77 7.17 21.10
N LEU A 409 7.63 5.85 20.93
CA LEU A 409 6.39 5.13 21.29
C LEU A 409 6.11 5.09 22.78
N GLN A 410 7.16 5.01 23.59
CA GLN A 410 7.06 5.14 25.04
C GLN A 410 6.77 6.57 25.48
N GLN A 411 6.52 7.50 24.56
CA GLN A 411 6.31 8.93 24.80
C GLN A 411 7.50 9.62 25.48
N ARG A 412 8.69 9.00 25.40
CA ARG A 412 9.97 9.55 25.90
C ARG A 412 10.60 10.44 24.84
N PHE A 413 9.88 11.49 24.42
CA PHE A 413 10.20 12.26 23.22
C PHE A 413 11.59 12.92 23.25
N ALA A 414 12.02 13.43 24.41
CA ALA A 414 13.34 14.04 24.55
C ALA A 414 14.48 13.01 24.37
N GLU A 415 14.34 11.83 24.98
CA GLU A 415 15.32 10.74 24.87
C GLU A 415 15.30 10.10 23.47
N ALA A 416 14.12 10.04 22.85
CA ALA A 416 13.99 9.63 21.46
C ALA A 416 14.73 10.58 20.53
N LEU A 417 14.57 11.90 20.72
CA LEU A 417 15.26 12.92 19.94
C LEU A 417 16.77 12.81 20.12
N GLU A 418 17.27 12.62 21.34
CA GLU A 418 18.70 12.40 21.58
C GLU A 418 19.24 11.19 20.79
N SER A 419 18.46 10.11 20.73
CA SER A 419 18.83 8.89 20.00
C SER A 419 18.92 9.13 18.49
N PHE A 420 17.99 9.89 17.91
CA PHE A 420 18.06 10.28 16.49
C PHE A 420 19.20 11.26 16.20
N LEU A 421 19.44 12.24 17.08
CA LEU A 421 20.58 13.16 16.92
C LEU A 421 21.92 12.43 17.01
N ARG A 422 22.02 11.42 17.87
CA ARG A 422 23.18 10.52 17.93
C ARG A 422 23.37 9.76 16.62
N CYS A 423 22.29 9.19 16.07
CA CYS A 423 22.31 8.54 14.76
C CYS A 423 22.78 9.49 13.64
N ILE A 424 22.23 10.71 13.59
CA ILE A 424 22.60 11.76 12.62
C ILE A 424 24.09 12.09 12.72
N ALA A 425 24.59 12.40 13.91
CA ALA A 425 25.99 12.77 14.13
C ALA A 425 26.96 11.68 13.65
N GLN A 426 26.62 10.41 13.89
CA GLN A 426 27.41 9.26 13.45
C GLN A 426 27.44 9.13 11.93
N LEU A 427 26.29 9.24 11.29
CA LEU A 427 26.15 9.09 9.84
C LEU A 427 26.77 10.26 9.07
N GLU A 428 26.80 11.47 9.63
CA GLU A 428 27.47 12.62 9.00
C GLU A 428 29.00 12.56 9.11
N GLN A 429 29.53 11.95 10.18
CA GLN A 429 30.97 11.82 10.41
C GLN A 429 31.59 10.61 9.71
N SER A 430 30.78 9.62 9.31
CA SER A 430 31.28 8.46 8.57
C SER A 430 31.47 8.73 7.08
N THR A 431 32.65 8.37 6.58
CA THR A 431 32.98 8.33 5.16
C THR A 431 32.94 6.93 4.56
N ALA A 432 33.33 5.89 5.32
CA ALA A 432 33.30 4.48 4.94
C ALA A 432 32.21 3.73 5.73
N ALA A 433 31.33 3.02 5.01
CA ALA A 433 30.19 2.32 5.60
C ALA A 433 30.51 0.82 5.75
N ASP A 434 31.44 0.52 6.65
CA ASP A 434 31.77 -0.85 7.08
C ASP A 434 30.89 -1.32 8.26
N TRP A 435 29.76 -0.67 8.55
CA TRP A 435 28.81 -1.23 9.51
C TRP A 435 27.94 -2.29 8.83
N PRO A 436 27.77 -3.46 9.46
CA PRO A 436 26.88 -4.47 8.93
C PRO A 436 25.44 -3.92 8.97
N TRP A 437 24.81 -3.87 7.79
CA TRP A 437 23.45 -3.36 7.63
C TRP A 437 22.44 -4.27 8.36
N GLY A 438 21.48 -3.68 9.07
CA GLY A 438 20.51 -4.40 9.91
C GLY A 438 19.10 -3.87 9.75
N LEU A 439 18.19 -4.42 10.56
CA LEU A 439 16.79 -4.03 10.62
C LEU A 439 16.59 -2.62 11.13
N VAL A 440 15.60 -1.95 10.56
CA VAL A 440 15.16 -0.63 11.00
C VAL A 440 13.72 -0.69 11.49
N ALA A 441 13.48 -0.32 12.75
CA ALA A 441 12.14 -0.18 13.31
C ALA A 441 11.43 0.98 12.59
N TYR A 442 10.25 0.73 12.02
CA TYR A 442 9.49 1.77 11.34
C TYR A 442 8.00 1.72 11.70
N HIS A 443 7.46 2.89 12.07
CA HIS A 443 6.14 3.02 12.72
C HIS A 443 4.93 3.02 11.79
N SER A 444 5.11 2.69 10.50
CA SER A 444 3.99 2.71 9.54
C SER A 444 3.42 1.33 9.19
N LEU A 445 3.80 0.24 9.89
CA LEU A 445 3.32 -1.13 9.62
C LEU A 445 1.86 -1.39 10.02
N HIS A 446 1.03 -0.35 10.17
CA HIS A 446 -0.24 -0.41 10.90
C HIS A 446 -1.45 -0.96 10.11
N ARG A 447 -1.28 -1.43 8.86
CA ARG A 447 -2.39 -2.03 8.10
C ARG A 447 -2.06 -3.44 7.62
N ALA A 448 -2.97 -4.37 7.95
CA ALA A 448 -2.85 -5.81 7.73
C ALA A 448 -2.67 -6.28 6.28
N PHE A 449 -2.75 -5.37 5.30
CA PHE A 449 -2.51 -5.62 3.87
C PHE A 449 -1.24 -4.92 3.32
N GLU A 450 -0.64 -3.99 4.07
CA GLU A 450 0.54 -3.19 3.64
C GLU A 450 1.88 -3.84 3.99
N LYS A 451 1.82 -5.03 4.57
CA LYS A 451 2.91 -5.68 5.28
C LYS A 451 4.09 -6.10 4.37
N PHE A 452 3.93 -6.13 3.05
CA PHE A 452 5.00 -6.47 2.08
C PHE A 452 5.68 -5.25 1.45
N PHE A 453 5.17 -4.03 1.68
CA PHE A 453 5.42 -2.87 0.80
C PHE A 453 5.86 -1.62 1.54
N HIS A 454 6.56 -1.79 2.67
CA HIS A 454 7.00 -0.63 3.43
C HIS A 454 7.99 0.21 2.59
N PRO A 455 7.76 1.53 2.40
CA PRO A 455 8.58 2.37 1.52
C PRO A 455 10.08 2.34 1.83
N TRP A 456 10.44 2.19 3.11
CA TRP A 456 11.82 1.96 3.52
C TRP A 456 12.46 0.73 2.84
N TYR A 457 11.89 -0.46 3.02
CA TYR A 457 12.45 -1.71 2.47
C TYR A 457 12.43 -1.69 0.95
N MET A 458 11.41 -1.08 0.35
CA MET A 458 11.36 -0.84 -1.09
C MET A 458 12.50 0.01 -1.61
N ARG A 459 12.80 1.10 -0.91
CA ARG A 459 13.92 1.96 -1.26
C ARG A 459 15.24 1.23 -1.06
N GLN A 460 15.37 0.38 -0.05
CA GLN A 460 16.55 -0.48 0.11
C GLN A 460 16.75 -1.41 -1.08
N SER A 461 15.71 -2.18 -1.46
CA SER A 461 15.73 -3.05 -2.63
C SER A 461 16.11 -2.27 -3.89
N GLN A 462 15.51 -1.09 -4.10
CA GLN A 462 15.85 -0.20 -5.21
C GLN A 462 17.32 0.20 -5.25
N LEU A 463 17.89 0.60 -4.12
CA LEU A 463 19.31 0.95 -4.06
C LEU A 463 20.18 -0.26 -4.43
N GLN A 464 19.81 -1.46 -3.99
CA GLN A 464 20.58 -2.69 -4.23
C GLN A 464 20.72 -3.04 -5.70
N TYR A 465 19.64 -2.93 -6.48
CA TYR A 465 19.68 -3.23 -7.91
C TYR A 465 20.03 -2.01 -8.77
N SER A 466 20.08 -0.80 -8.19
CA SER A 466 20.52 0.41 -8.90
C SER A 466 22.02 0.69 -8.75
N HIS A 467 22.69 0.09 -7.76
CA HIS A 467 24.11 0.29 -7.49
C HIS A 467 24.89 -1.01 -7.56
N THR A 468 25.86 -1.03 -8.46
CA THR A 468 26.71 -2.21 -8.73
C THR A 468 27.98 -2.20 -7.87
N ASP A 469 28.38 -1.00 -7.45
CA ASP A 469 29.56 -0.73 -6.63
C ASP A 469 29.15 -0.74 -5.13
N PRO A 470 29.74 -1.63 -4.31
CA PRO A 470 29.46 -1.70 -2.87
C PRO A 470 29.64 -0.36 -2.15
N GLU A 471 30.60 0.47 -2.54
CA GLU A 471 30.82 1.77 -1.89
C GLU A 471 29.68 2.76 -2.20
N GLN A 472 29.23 2.79 -3.45
CA GLN A 472 28.09 3.62 -3.86
C GLN A 472 26.79 3.19 -3.18
N LEU A 473 26.56 1.87 -3.12
CA LEU A 473 25.42 1.30 -2.40
C LEU A 473 25.45 1.70 -0.93
N ALA A 474 26.59 1.54 -0.26
CA ALA A 474 26.72 1.85 1.15
C ALA A 474 26.55 3.37 1.42
N ALA A 475 27.07 4.22 0.53
CA ALA A 475 26.84 5.66 0.56
C ALA A 475 25.35 6.02 0.34
N ALA A 476 24.65 5.33 -0.55
CA ALA A 476 23.23 5.54 -0.79
C ALA A 476 22.37 5.10 0.41
N ARG A 477 22.67 3.93 1.00
CA ARG A 477 22.03 3.44 2.24
C ARG A 477 22.25 4.39 3.40
N ARG A 478 23.47 4.91 3.56
CA ARG A 478 23.81 5.95 4.56
C ARG A 478 22.93 7.19 4.38
N LYS A 479 22.84 7.73 3.16
CA LYS A 479 22.00 8.89 2.85
C LYS A 479 20.53 8.63 3.15
N LEU A 480 20.04 7.43 2.84
CA LEU A 480 18.66 7.03 3.11
C LEU A 480 18.37 6.99 4.61
N LEU A 481 19.20 6.31 5.42
CA LEU A 481 19.03 6.30 6.88
C LEU A 481 19.13 7.70 7.48
N LEU A 482 20.09 8.49 7.02
CA LEU A 482 20.27 9.88 7.48
C LEU A 482 19.01 10.72 7.17
N ALA A 483 18.43 10.57 5.99
CA ALA A 483 17.19 11.26 5.62
C ALA A 483 16.03 10.91 6.58
N HIS A 484 15.86 9.63 6.90
CA HIS A 484 14.83 9.19 7.84
C HIS A 484 15.12 9.63 9.28
N ALA A 485 16.39 9.65 9.71
CA ALA A 485 16.77 10.13 11.03
C ALA A 485 16.42 11.62 11.19
N TYR A 486 16.70 12.44 10.18
CA TYR A 486 16.28 13.84 10.15
C TYR A 486 14.76 14.02 10.13
N ARG A 487 14.03 13.17 9.39
CA ARG A 487 12.56 13.19 9.41
C ARG A 487 12.03 13.01 10.83
N HIS A 488 12.42 11.93 11.49
CA HIS A 488 11.93 11.61 12.84
C HIS A 488 12.41 12.62 13.89
N ALA A 489 13.64 13.12 13.77
CA ALA A 489 14.12 14.22 14.60
C ALA A 489 13.24 15.47 14.44
N GLY A 490 12.86 15.80 13.20
CA GLY A 490 11.96 16.93 12.91
C GLY A 490 10.56 16.73 13.50
N ASP A 491 9.98 15.52 13.40
CA ASP A 491 8.68 15.19 13.99
C ASP A 491 8.69 15.40 15.51
N LEU A 492 9.74 14.94 16.19
CA LEU A 492 9.91 15.10 17.63
C LEU A 492 10.22 16.55 18.03
N GLN A 493 11.04 17.26 17.26
CA GLN A 493 11.32 18.68 17.48
C GLN A 493 10.03 19.51 17.42
N LEU A 494 9.18 19.24 16.43
CA LEU A 494 7.88 19.91 16.31
C LEU A 494 7.00 19.60 17.53
N THR A 495 6.95 18.32 17.94
CA THR A 495 6.22 17.86 19.14
C THR A 495 6.71 18.56 20.42
N LEU A 496 8.01 18.85 20.51
CA LEU A 496 8.65 19.56 21.60
C LEU A 496 8.58 21.10 21.46
N GLY A 497 7.81 21.63 20.51
CA GLY A 497 7.63 23.06 20.29
C GLY A 497 8.78 23.77 19.57
N GLN A 498 9.71 23.03 18.97
CA GLN A 498 10.90 23.54 18.28
C GLN A 498 10.67 23.65 16.77
N ALA A 499 9.63 24.40 16.36
CA ALA A 499 9.17 24.48 14.98
C ALA A 499 10.26 24.89 13.96
N GLU A 500 11.15 25.83 14.31
CA GLU A 500 12.23 26.26 13.41
C GLU A 500 13.27 25.16 13.18
N VAL A 501 13.61 24.41 14.25
CA VAL A 501 14.56 23.30 14.16
C VAL A 501 13.93 22.14 13.37
N ALA A 502 12.65 21.87 13.61
CA ALA A 502 11.88 20.88 12.85
C ALA A 502 11.89 21.17 11.35
N TYR A 503 11.67 22.44 10.98
CA TYR A 503 11.76 22.90 9.59
C TYR A 503 13.13 22.58 8.98
N GLN A 504 14.23 22.92 9.66
CA GLN A 504 15.59 22.65 9.18
C GLN A 504 15.86 21.15 9.02
N SER A 505 15.43 20.33 9.99
CA SER A 505 15.54 18.88 9.95
C SER A 505 14.78 18.30 8.76
N TRP A 506 13.51 18.68 8.57
CA TRP A 506 12.70 18.18 7.45
C TRP A 506 13.22 18.63 6.09
N GLN A 507 13.72 19.85 5.96
CA GLN A 507 14.40 20.26 4.73
C GLN A 507 15.63 19.41 4.42
N ARG A 508 16.44 19.10 5.44
CA ARG A 508 17.60 18.23 5.29
C ARG A 508 17.19 16.81 4.92
N ALA A 509 16.13 16.28 5.53
CA ALA A 509 15.53 14.99 5.18
C ALA A 509 15.13 14.93 3.70
N LEU A 510 14.37 15.90 3.19
CA LEU A 510 13.95 15.94 1.77
C LEU A 510 15.13 16.05 0.81
N ARG A 511 16.15 16.87 1.13
CA ARG A 511 17.35 17.01 0.29
C ARG A 511 18.13 15.70 0.16
N LEU A 512 18.18 14.90 1.22
CA LEU A 512 18.90 13.63 1.28
C LEU A 512 18.08 12.48 0.69
N GLY A 513 16.80 12.38 1.04
CA GLY A 513 15.91 11.27 0.72
C GLY A 513 15.21 11.38 -0.63
N ARG A 514 15.81 12.05 -1.63
CA ARG A 514 15.19 12.36 -2.94
C ARG A 514 14.34 11.17 -3.46
N GLY A 515 13.04 11.41 -3.66
CA GLY A 515 12.06 10.43 -4.13
C GLY A 515 11.44 9.51 -3.06
N GLY A 516 12.05 9.32 -1.90
CA GLY A 516 11.60 8.39 -0.86
C GLY A 516 10.78 8.98 0.29
N LEU A 517 10.77 10.32 0.42
CA LEU A 517 10.10 11.05 1.50
C LEU A 517 9.06 12.05 0.97
N GLY A 518 8.40 11.73 -0.15
CA GLY A 518 7.38 12.61 -0.74
C GLY A 518 6.20 12.88 0.20
N ASP A 519 5.91 11.95 1.10
CA ASP A 519 4.90 12.09 2.16
C ASP A 519 5.27 13.11 3.25
N LEU A 520 6.53 13.51 3.35
CA LEU A 520 6.97 14.59 4.24
C LEU A 520 6.68 15.99 3.66
N LEU A 521 6.55 16.10 2.34
CA LEU A 521 6.39 17.37 1.66
C LEU A 521 5.12 18.15 2.10
N PRO A 522 3.92 17.54 2.23
CA PRO A 522 2.75 18.24 2.75
C PRO A 522 3.00 18.81 4.16
N ASN A 523 3.65 18.04 5.04
CA ASN A 523 3.96 18.46 6.40
C ASN A 523 4.92 19.65 6.42
N LEU A 524 5.95 19.63 5.57
CA LEU A 524 6.87 20.75 5.44
C LEU A 524 6.16 22.00 4.90
N MET A 525 5.36 21.86 3.84
CA MET A 525 4.58 22.97 3.29
C MET A 525 3.64 23.56 4.34
N ARG A 526 2.97 22.70 5.12
CA ARG A 526 2.08 23.13 6.19
C ARG A 526 2.83 23.91 7.26
N LEU A 527 3.98 23.39 7.72
CA LEU A 527 4.83 24.07 8.69
C LEU A 527 5.30 25.43 8.17
N CYS A 528 5.65 25.54 6.89
CA CYS A 528 5.99 26.83 6.27
C CYS A 528 4.83 27.83 6.35
N LEU A 529 3.60 27.39 6.07
CA LEU A 529 2.42 28.23 6.18
C LEU A 529 2.12 28.64 7.62
N ASP A 530 2.26 27.72 8.57
CA ASP A 530 2.08 28.00 10.00
C ASP A 530 3.15 28.99 10.52
N LEU A 531 4.37 28.92 9.98
CA LEU A 531 5.46 29.87 10.20
C LEU A 531 5.33 31.18 9.39
N LYS A 532 4.24 31.35 8.62
CA LYS A 532 3.98 32.51 7.74
C LYS A 532 5.05 32.73 6.66
N ARG A 533 5.55 31.64 6.05
CA ARG A 533 6.56 31.62 4.99
C ARG A 533 6.02 30.96 3.72
N PRO A 534 5.03 31.55 3.04
CA PRO A 534 4.36 30.93 1.90
C PRO A 534 5.31 30.73 0.70
N GLU A 535 6.30 31.60 0.52
CA GLU A 535 7.35 31.42 -0.50
C GLU A 535 8.15 30.13 -0.28
N GLN A 536 8.51 29.81 0.97
CA GLN A 536 9.21 28.56 1.30
C GLN A 536 8.32 27.32 1.11
N ALA A 537 7.00 27.46 1.28
CA ALA A 537 6.05 26.40 0.95
C ALA A 537 6.00 26.16 -0.57
N LEU A 538 6.04 27.23 -1.39
CA LEU A 538 6.10 27.13 -2.85
C LEU A 538 7.45 26.58 -3.34
N GLU A 539 8.56 26.96 -2.71
CA GLU A 539 9.88 26.36 -2.98
C GLU A 539 9.92 24.87 -2.60
N ALA A 540 9.32 24.51 -1.46
CA ALA A 540 9.18 23.12 -1.05
C ALA A 540 8.39 22.34 -2.10
N TRP A 541 7.25 22.86 -2.56
CA TRP A 541 6.49 22.28 -3.66
C TRP A 541 7.32 22.15 -4.96
N ALA A 542 8.05 23.19 -5.36
CA ALA A 542 8.86 23.18 -6.57
C ALA A 542 10.04 22.18 -6.50
N SER A 543 10.62 22.00 -5.30
CA SER A 543 11.71 21.06 -5.04
C SER A 543 11.24 19.63 -4.77
N GLY A 544 10.03 19.50 -4.25
CA GLY A 544 9.34 18.26 -3.99
C GLY A 544 8.72 17.75 -5.28
N PHE A 545 9.56 17.07 -6.07
CA PHE A 545 9.24 16.29 -7.26
C PHE A 545 7.74 16.26 -7.53
N GLY A 546 7.27 17.05 -8.50
CA GLY A 546 5.85 17.27 -8.82
C GLY A 546 5.05 15.98 -8.91
N ASP A 547 4.64 15.48 -7.76
CA ASP A 547 3.96 14.21 -7.56
C ASP A 547 2.48 14.54 -7.62
N PRO A 548 1.91 14.52 -8.83
CA PRO A 548 0.72 15.26 -9.13
C PRO A 548 -0.48 14.37 -8.93
N LEU A 549 -0.51 13.58 -7.86
CA LEU A 549 -1.63 12.69 -7.54
C LEU A 549 -1.90 12.57 -6.05
N ALA A 550 -1.07 13.13 -5.16
CA ALA A 550 -1.43 13.27 -3.76
C ALA A 550 -2.34 14.50 -3.62
N PRO A 551 -3.67 14.35 -3.42
CA PRO A 551 -4.58 15.49 -3.39
C PRO A 551 -4.24 16.48 -2.28
N GLU A 552 -3.57 16.00 -1.22
CA GLU A 552 -3.09 16.81 -0.10
C GLU A 552 -2.04 17.81 -0.56
N LEU A 553 -1.11 17.40 -1.43
CA LEU A 553 -0.08 18.28 -1.97
C LEU A 553 -0.71 19.41 -2.80
N TRP A 554 -1.78 19.10 -3.55
CA TRP A 554 -2.46 20.07 -4.39
C TRP A 554 -3.18 21.15 -3.60
N LEU A 555 -3.89 20.76 -2.54
CA LEU A 555 -4.51 21.71 -1.63
C LEU A 555 -3.45 22.56 -0.92
N MET A 556 -2.33 21.95 -0.48
CA MET A 556 -1.22 22.71 0.11
C MET A 556 -0.62 23.70 -0.89
N HIS A 557 -0.51 23.33 -2.16
CA HIS A 557 -0.02 24.23 -3.21
C HIS A 557 -0.96 25.41 -3.45
N CYS A 558 -2.28 25.15 -3.59
CA CYS A 558 -3.26 26.22 -3.71
C CYS A 558 -3.21 27.17 -2.50
N TRP A 559 -3.10 26.63 -1.29
CA TRP A 559 -2.98 27.45 -0.08
C TRP A 559 -1.69 28.24 -0.05
N ALA A 560 -0.57 27.66 -0.48
CA ALA A 560 0.70 28.37 -0.59
C ALA A 560 0.65 29.50 -1.62
N LEU A 561 0.04 29.27 -2.79
CA LEU A 561 -0.19 30.30 -3.81
C LEU A 561 -1.05 31.43 -3.27
N ALA A 562 -2.18 31.11 -2.64
CA ALA A 562 -3.08 32.08 -2.03
C ALA A 562 -2.37 32.90 -0.93
N ALA A 563 -1.65 32.23 -0.03
CA ALA A 563 -0.91 32.88 1.05
C ALA A 563 0.27 33.72 0.54
N ALA A 564 0.82 33.41 -0.65
CA ALA A 564 1.82 34.23 -1.34
C ALA A 564 1.20 35.37 -2.18
N GLY A 565 -0.12 35.57 -2.12
CA GLY A 565 -0.82 36.60 -2.91
C GLY A 565 -1.07 36.23 -4.38
N GLN A 566 -0.76 34.99 -4.81
CA GLN A 566 -0.95 34.49 -6.17
C GLN A 566 -2.36 33.88 -6.36
N VAL A 567 -3.39 34.68 -6.08
CA VAL A 567 -4.79 34.24 -6.03
C VAL A 567 -5.29 33.64 -7.35
N GLN A 568 -4.96 34.28 -8.48
CA GLN A 568 -5.38 33.83 -9.81
C GLN A 568 -4.76 32.47 -10.16
N ALA A 569 -3.51 32.23 -9.78
CA ALA A 569 -2.84 30.96 -9.96
C ALA A 569 -3.47 29.87 -9.07
N ALA A 570 -3.81 30.21 -7.83
CA ALA A 570 -4.48 29.30 -6.91
C ALA A 570 -5.86 28.86 -7.44
N GLN A 571 -6.65 29.81 -7.98
CA GLN A 571 -7.95 29.54 -8.59
C GLN A 571 -7.84 28.66 -9.84
N ALA A 572 -6.91 28.98 -10.74
CA ALA A 572 -6.66 28.18 -11.94
C ALA A 572 -6.26 26.74 -11.59
N TRP A 573 -5.42 26.57 -10.56
CA TRP A 573 -5.02 25.24 -10.09
C TRP A 573 -6.18 24.48 -9.45
N TYR A 574 -6.96 25.15 -8.60
CA TYR A 574 -8.14 24.57 -7.96
C TYR A 574 -9.18 24.09 -8.99
N TRP A 575 -9.43 24.89 -10.04
CA TRP A 575 -10.36 24.54 -11.11
C TRP A 575 -9.92 23.31 -11.90
N ARG A 576 -8.64 23.21 -12.26
CA ARG A 576 -8.10 22.00 -12.91
C ARG A 576 -8.26 20.75 -12.03
N TYR A 577 -8.14 20.91 -10.71
CA TYR A 577 -8.29 19.81 -9.77
C TYR A 577 -9.72 19.30 -9.63
N SER A 578 -10.71 20.20 -9.56
CA SER A 578 -12.12 19.80 -9.36
C SER A 578 -12.64 18.87 -10.47
N GLN A 579 -12.04 18.93 -11.67
CA GLN A 579 -12.35 18.05 -12.79
C GLN A 579 -11.81 16.60 -12.64
N ILE A 580 -10.77 16.38 -11.83
CA ILE A 580 -10.07 15.08 -11.73
C ILE A 580 -10.74 14.11 -10.73
N LYS A 581 -11.53 14.62 -9.76
CA LYS A 581 -12.28 13.80 -8.79
C LYS A 581 -13.77 14.14 -8.80
N GLN A 582 -14.51 13.52 -9.71
CA GLN A 582 -15.97 13.65 -9.84
C GLN A 582 -16.80 12.99 -8.69
N GLY A 583 -16.31 13.01 -7.44
CA GLY A 583 -17.07 12.40 -6.33
C GLY A 583 -16.61 12.72 -4.90
N PHE A 584 -15.56 13.51 -4.69
CA PHE A 584 -15.06 13.85 -3.35
C PHE A 584 -15.11 15.36 -3.03
N LEU A 585 -15.46 16.21 -4.01
CA LEU A 585 -15.17 17.65 -3.94
C LEU A 585 -16.36 18.59 -3.96
N GLU A 586 -17.60 18.11 -4.11
CA GLU A 586 -18.77 19.01 -4.05
C GLU A 586 -18.83 19.76 -2.70
N SER A 587 -18.41 19.12 -1.61
CA SER A 587 -18.35 19.73 -0.28
C SER A 587 -17.15 20.66 -0.07
N LEU A 588 -16.03 20.44 -0.76
CA LEU A 588 -14.83 21.31 -0.66
C LEU A 588 -14.92 22.52 -1.59
N ALA A 589 -15.63 22.42 -2.71
CA ALA A 589 -15.91 23.53 -3.63
C ALA A 589 -16.77 24.62 -3.00
N GLN A 590 -17.78 24.24 -2.22
CA GLN A 590 -18.57 25.20 -1.43
C GLN A 590 -17.73 25.92 -0.37
N ILE A 591 -16.80 25.23 0.30
CA ILE A 591 -15.89 25.82 1.28
C ILE A 591 -14.89 26.78 0.60
N TRP A 592 -14.39 26.43 -0.59
CA TRP A 592 -13.44 27.25 -1.34
C TRP A 592 -14.07 28.52 -1.92
N GLN A 593 -15.32 28.43 -2.38
CA GLN A 593 -16.09 29.56 -2.89
C GLN A 593 -16.37 30.60 -1.79
N GLN A 594 -16.70 30.14 -0.58
CA GLN A 594 -16.91 31.00 0.60
C GLN A 594 -15.62 31.67 1.10
N LEU A 595 -14.46 31.03 0.96
CA LEU A 595 -13.18 31.59 1.41
C LEU A 595 -12.71 32.78 0.56
N PHE A 596 -12.95 32.77 -0.75
CA PHE A 596 -12.42 33.80 -1.66
C PHE A 596 -13.35 34.98 -1.94
N GLU A 597 -14.66 34.84 -1.74
CA GLU A 597 -15.57 35.99 -1.72
C GLU A 597 -15.24 36.96 -0.57
N GLY A 598 -14.56 36.49 0.49
CA GLY A 598 -14.06 37.31 1.60
C GLY A 598 -12.68 37.97 1.40
N PHE A 599 -11.94 37.70 0.32
CA PHE A 599 -10.59 38.26 0.08
C PHE A 599 -10.56 39.44 -0.89
N ALA A 600 -11.72 39.88 -1.41
CA ALA A 600 -11.80 41.05 -2.30
C ALA A 600 -11.51 42.38 -1.58
N GLU A 601 -11.56 42.41 -0.24
CA GLU A 601 -11.14 43.54 0.59
C GLU A 601 -10.13 43.08 1.63
N ALA A 602 -9.17 43.94 1.99
CA ALA A 602 -8.03 43.60 2.85
C ALA A 602 -8.48 42.86 4.14
N PRO A 603 -7.80 41.78 4.55
CA PRO A 603 -8.36 40.87 5.54
C PRO A 603 -8.44 41.52 6.94
N ASP A 604 -9.64 41.53 7.53
CA ASP A 604 -9.84 41.82 8.94
C ASP A 604 -9.12 40.74 9.78
N PRO A 605 -8.15 41.11 10.65
CA PRO A 605 -7.47 40.17 11.55
C PRO A 605 -8.41 39.32 12.41
N ARG A 606 -9.67 39.74 12.62
CA ARG A 606 -10.68 39.01 13.38
C ARG A 606 -11.25 37.82 12.61
N ALA A 607 -11.39 37.88 11.27
CA ALA A 607 -11.92 36.77 10.48
C ALA A 607 -10.97 35.54 10.50
N VAL A 608 -9.66 35.78 10.51
CA VAL A 608 -8.63 34.73 10.66
C VAL A 608 -8.62 34.15 12.08
N ALA A 609 -9.00 34.92 13.10
CA ALA A 609 -9.11 34.46 14.48
C ALA A 609 -10.39 33.64 14.74
N THR A 610 -11.50 34.00 14.10
CA THR A 610 -12.76 33.25 14.17
C THR A 610 -12.63 31.89 13.46
N TRP A 611 -11.87 31.80 12.36
CA TRP A 611 -11.64 30.52 11.68
C TRP A 611 -10.74 29.55 12.46
N ARG A 612 -9.79 30.06 13.27
CA ARG A 612 -9.05 29.22 14.24
C ARG A 612 -9.95 28.57 15.29
N GLN A 613 -11.16 29.09 15.49
CA GLN A 613 -12.15 28.58 16.44
C GLN A 613 -13.24 27.71 15.77
N SER A 614 -13.53 27.89 14.49
CA SER A 614 -14.51 27.09 13.74
C SER A 614 -13.93 25.72 13.35
N ARG A 615 -14.07 24.76 14.26
CA ARG A 615 -13.82 23.33 14.05
C ARG A 615 -14.86 22.73 13.10
N LEU A 616 -14.63 22.78 11.79
CA LEU A 616 -15.32 21.90 10.85
C LEU A 616 -14.67 20.50 10.92
N ALA A 617 -15.33 19.62 11.66
CA ALA A 617 -14.90 18.24 11.91
C ALA A 617 -15.03 17.40 10.63
N LEU A 618 -13.90 16.99 10.07
CA LEU A 618 -13.81 15.69 9.40
C LEU A 618 -13.94 14.63 10.51
N VAL A 619 -15.03 13.87 10.51
CA VAL A 619 -15.35 12.90 11.57
C VAL A 619 -14.24 11.85 11.70
N PRO A 620 -13.54 11.75 12.85
CA PRO A 620 -12.59 10.67 13.16
C PRO A 620 -13.27 9.53 13.95
N GLU A 621 -12.69 8.34 13.95
CA GLU A 621 -13.04 7.29 14.92
C GLU A 621 -12.67 7.75 16.35
N VAL A 622 -13.57 7.55 17.31
CA VAL A 622 -13.37 7.90 18.72
C VAL A 622 -13.07 6.64 19.52
N LEU A 623 -11.89 6.55 20.14
CA LEU A 623 -11.57 5.51 21.14
C LEU A 623 -11.77 6.08 22.55
N TRP A 624 -12.56 5.38 23.37
CA TRP A 624 -12.86 5.79 24.75
C TRP A 624 -11.78 5.29 25.73
N PRO A 625 -11.20 6.14 26.60
CA PRO A 625 -10.34 5.67 27.68
C PRO A 625 -11.16 5.13 28.86
N ALA A 626 -10.55 4.24 29.65
CA ALA A 626 -11.10 3.70 30.90
C ALA A 626 -11.40 4.84 31.90
N ALA A 627 -12.47 4.65 32.69
CA ALA A 627 -13.09 5.66 33.54
C ALA A 627 -12.07 6.46 34.39
N GLY A 628 -12.10 7.80 34.27
CA GLY A 628 -11.41 8.72 35.19
C GLY A 628 -10.45 9.74 34.57
N ASN A 629 -10.20 9.72 33.25
CA ASN A 629 -9.36 10.71 32.57
C ASN A 629 -10.17 11.65 31.68
N SER A 630 -9.94 12.96 31.79
CA SER A 630 -10.60 14.03 31.03
C SER A 630 -9.89 14.41 29.72
N ASP A 631 -8.84 13.66 29.36
CA ASP A 631 -8.06 13.83 28.13
C ASP A 631 -8.44 12.77 27.09
N PHE A 632 -8.86 13.20 25.88
CA PHE A 632 -9.23 12.32 24.77
C PHE A 632 -8.22 12.43 23.60
N TRP A 633 -8.08 11.33 22.86
CA TRP A 633 -7.25 11.25 21.64
C TRP A 633 -8.12 10.85 20.44
N LEU A 634 -8.14 11.68 19.39
CA LEU A 634 -8.80 11.37 18.11
C LEU A 634 -7.75 10.88 17.11
N PHE A 635 -8.03 9.76 16.44
CA PHE A 635 -7.17 9.21 15.39
C PHE A 635 -7.86 9.38 14.02
N GLY A 636 -7.22 10.12 13.12
CA GLY A 636 -7.67 10.23 11.73
C GLY A 636 -7.05 9.14 10.85
N TRP A 637 -7.67 8.84 9.71
CA TRP A 637 -7.20 7.90 8.66
C TRP A 637 -5.77 8.15 8.13
N CYS A 638 -5.11 9.22 8.59
CA CYS A 638 -3.83 9.75 8.14
C CYS A 638 -2.71 9.72 9.20
N GLY A 639 -2.88 9.00 10.32
CA GLY A 639 -1.84 8.91 11.36
C GLY A 639 -1.65 10.18 12.21
N LEU A 640 -2.66 11.05 12.27
CA LEU A 640 -2.71 12.23 13.14
C LEU A 640 -3.34 11.88 14.48
N SER A 641 -2.75 12.33 15.59
CA SER A 641 -3.34 12.30 16.93
C SER A 641 -3.62 13.72 17.43
N TRP A 642 -4.84 13.95 17.92
CA TRP A 642 -5.27 15.25 18.44
C TRP A 642 -5.55 15.16 19.94
N ARG A 643 -5.01 16.10 20.75
CA ARG A 643 -5.33 16.21 22.18
C ARG A 643 -6.44 17.23 22.39
N LEU A 644 -7.58 16.79 22.91
CA LEU A 644 -8.75 17.64 23.16
C LEU A 644 -9.02 17.70 24.66
N ARG A 645 -8.99 18.92 25.23
CA ARG A 645 -9.35 19.19 26.64
C ARG A 645 -10.72 19.87 26.66
N LEU A 646 -11.74 19.21 27.18
CA LEU A 646 -13.05 19.81 27.38
C LEU A 646 -13.05 20.59 28.72
N PRO A 647 -13.78 21.71 28.82
CA PRO A 647 -14.09 22.30 30.13
C PRO A 647 -14.94 21.29 30.93
N GLU A 648 -14.75 21.26 32.26
CA GLU A 648 -15.45 20.32 33.14
C GLU A 648 -16.96 20.27 32.86
N PRO A 649 -17.59 19.09 32.89
CA PRO A 649 -19.02 18.99 32.65
C PRO A 649 -19.79 19.72 33.75
N PRO A 650 -20.84 20.51 33.43
CA PRO A 650 -21.73 21.02 34.46
C PRO A 650 -22.35 19.84 35.22
N ALA A 651 -22.45 20.00 36.54
CA ALA A 651 -22.68 18.96 37.55
C ALA A 651 -24.06 18.25 37.52
N ARG A 652 -24.66 17.96 36.35
CA ARG A 652 -25.95 17.26 36.23
C ARG A 652 -25.97 16.26 35.08
N PHE A 653 -25.18 15.20 35.20
CA PHE A 653 -25.53 13.90 34.63
C PHE A 653 -25.23 12.83 35.69
N GLY A 654 -26.14 12.73 36.65
CA GLY A 654 -26.23 11.58 37.54
C GLY A 654 -26.83 10.40 36.78
N ALA A 655 -26.23 9.23 36.93
CA ALA A 655 -26.67 7.98 36.36
C ALA A 655 -28.15 7.67 36.67
N ALA A 656 -28.89 7.22 35.66
CA ALA A 656 -30.10 6.42 35.82
C ALA A 656 -30.28 5.53 34.58
N LEU A 657 -29.62 4.37 34.58
CA LEU A 657 -30.04 3.22 33.78
C LEU A 657 -31.24 2.60 34.52
N GLY A 658 -32.45 2.99 34.14
CA GLY A 658 -33.68 2.30 34.52
C GLY A 658 -34.08 1.35 33.40
N VAL A 659 -34.00 0.05 33.64
CA VAL A 659 -34.59 -0.99 32.79
C VAL A 659 -35.98 -1.26 33.34
N ASP A 660 -37.02 -0.74 32.67
CA ASP A 660 -38.39 -1.19 32.93
C ASP A 660 -38.66 -2.41 32.05
N SER A 661 -38.85 -3.55 32.71
CA SER A 661 -39.21 -4.83 32.11
C SER A 661 -40.62 -5.22 32.55
N GLU A 662 -41.63 -5.06 31.69
CA GLU A 662 -42.93 -5.73 31.86
C GLU A 662 -43.56 -6.16 30.52
N SER A 663 -43.83 -7.47 30.45
CA SER A 663 -44.88 -8.18 29.69
C SER A 663 -44.72 -8.48 28.18
N ASP A 664 -44.51 -9.79 27.93
CA ASP A 664 -45.27 -10.68 27.02
C ASP A 664 -45.46 -10.33 25.54
N SER A 665 -44.51 -10.78 24.71
CA SER A 665 -44.73 -11.78 23.63
C SER A 665 -43.48 -11.83 22.74
N LEU A 666 -43.07 -13.04 22.35
CA LEU A 666 -41.87 -13.35 21.56
C LEU A 666 -41.77 -12.49 20.28
N SER A 667 -41.11 -11.34 20.39
CA SER A 667 -40.70 -10.50 19.27
C SER A 667 -39.30 -9.95 19.57
N ARG A 668 -38.50 -9.87 18.50
CA ARG A 668 -37.03 -9.75 18.49
C ARG A 668 -36.56 -8.47 19.22
N PRO A 669 -35.45 -8.49 20.00
CA PRO A 669 -34.94 -7.28 20.63
C PRO A 669 -34.36 -6.34 19.56
N GLY A 670 -35.07 -5.26 19.25
CA GLY A 670 -34.56 -4.12 18.50
C GLY A 670 -33.98 -3.09 19.46
N VAL A 671 -32.76 -2.61 19.22
CA VAL A 671 -32.22 -1.44 19.93
C VAL A 671 -32.74 -0.19 19.22
N HIS A 672 -33.41 0.68 19.97
CA HIS A 672 -33.89 1.97 19.50
C HIS A 672 -32.84 3.03 19.80
N PHE A 673 -32.42 3.77 18.77
CA PHE A 673 -31.57 4.94 18.96
C PHE A 673 -32.37 6.21 18.70
N HIS A 674 -32.33 7.13 19.67
CA HIS A 674 -32.86 8.48 19.56
C HIS A 674 -31.69 9.45 19.52
N TYR A 675 -31.60 10.27 18.48
CA TYR A 675 -30.61 11.33 18.40
C TYR A 675 -31.32 12.68 18.25
N HIS A 676 -30.78 13.68 18.95
CA HIS A 676 -31.23 15.05 18.93
C HIS A 676 -30.09 15.92 18.42
N LEU A 677 -30.30 16.63 17.32
CA LEU A 677 -29.35 17.59 16.79
C LEU A 677 -29.86 19.00 17.07
N GLN A 678 -29.03 19.84 17.70
CA GLN A 678 -29.27 21.26 17.92
C GLN A 678 -28.12 22.08 17.35
N LEU A 679 -28.46 23.09 16.56
CA LEU A 679 -27.54 24.14 16.13
C LEU A 679 -27.81 25.38 16.99
N VAL A 680 -26.81 25.84 17.75
CA VAL A 680 -26.97 26.93 18.73
C VAL A 680 -26.07 28.11 18.37
N ASP A 681 -26.62 29.33 18.45
CA ASP A 681 -25.86 30.58 18.33
C ASP A 681 -24.90 30.75 19.53
N PRO A 682 -23.62 31.13 19.32
CA PRO A 682 -22.67 31.42 20.40
C PRO A 682 -23.12 32.51 21.40
N SER A 683 -24.12 33.33 21.07
CA SER A 683 -24.67 34.37 21.94
C SER A 683 -25.67 33.86 23.00
N GLY A 684 -26.06 32.58 22.94
CA GLY A 684 -26.87 31.93 23.98
C GLY A 684 -28.38 32.19 23.95
N ALA A 685 -28.93 32.73 22.86
CA ALA A 685 -30.37 32.81 22.65
C ALA A 685 -30.82 31.81 21.57
N GLU A 686 -31.78 30.94 21.92
CA GLU A 686 -32.48 29.86 21.20
C GLU A 686 -31.83 29.13 19.99
N PRO A 687 -32.02 27.79 19.87
CA PRO A 687 -31.43 27.01 18.78
C PRO A 687 -32.05 27.34 17.41
N LEU A 688 -31.19 27.64 16.43
CA LEU A 688 -31.55 27.94 15.04
C LEU A 688 -32.16 26.76 14.29
N LEU A 689 -31.96 25.53 14.77
CA LEU A 689 -32.57 24.31 14.23
C LEU A 689 -32.59 23.19 15.27
N SER A 690 -33.72 22.48 15.34
CA SER A 690 -33.95 21.30 16.20
C SER A 690 -34.55 20.19 15.36
N ALA A 691 -33.87 19.04 15.27
CA ALA A 691 -34.42 17.85 14.62
C ALA A 691 -34.19 16.60 15.49
N SER A 692 -35.23 15.78 15.59
CA SER A 692 -35.23 14.53 16.34
C SER A 692 -35.66 13.39 15.42
N ARG A 693 -34.91 12.29 15.41
CA ARG A 693 -35.31 11.05 14.71
C ARG A 693 -35.00 9.82 15.54
N SER A 694 -35.82 8.79 15.29
CA SER A 694 -35.75 7.49 15.92
C SER A 694 -35.41 6.44 14.85
N LEU A 695 -34.40 5.63 15.08
CA LEU A 695 -34.00 4.55 14.16
C LEU A 695 -34.18 3.20 14.86
N GLN A 696 -34.79 2.23 14.16
CA GLN A 696 -35.05 0.88 14.65
C GLN A 696 -34.28 -0.10 13.75
N ARG A 697 -33.43 -0.96 14.33
CA ARG A 697 -32.61 -1.95 13.58
C ARG A 697 -33.00 -3.38 14.00
N VAL A 698 -33.21 -4.26 13.03
CA VAL A 698 -33.53 -5.70 13.23
C VAL A 698 -32.28 -6.53 12.87
N TYR A 699 -31.79 -7.36 13.77
CA TYR A 699 -30.64 -8.24 13.52
C TYR A 699 -31.06 -9.59 12.92
N HIS A 700 -30.29 -10.11 11.96
CA HIS A 700 -30.35 -11.49 11.48
C HIS A 700 -29.06 -12.24 11.86
N THR A 701 -29.17 -13.47 12.38
CA THR A 701 -28.04 -14.31 12.79
C THR A 701 -27.45 -15.14 11.62
N ARG A 702 -26.22 -15.60 11.83
CA ARG A 702 -25.15 -15.92 10.86
C ARG A 702 -25.30 -17.19 10.00
N THR A 703 -26.50 -17.72 9.74
CA THR A 703 -26.66 -19.05 9.13
C THR A 703 -27.37 -19.17 7.78
N ASP A 704 -27.90 -18.09 7.18
CA ASP A 704 -28.68 -18.21 5.91
C ASP A 704 -28.19 -17.35 4.72
N LEU A 705 -26.91 -16.96 4.66
CA LEU A 705 -26.33 -16.29 3.47
C LEU A 705 -25.60 -17.29 2.56
N ALA A 706 -26.30 -18.34 2.15
CA ALA A 706 -25.85 -19.25 1.10
C ALA A 706 -26.60 -19.05 -0.24
N GLN A 707 -27.71 -18.33 -0.28
CA GLN A 707 -28.46 -18.11 -1.54
C GLN A 707 -29.25 -16.79 -1.46
N GLY A 708 -29.13 -15.93 -2.47
CA GLY A 708 -30.13 -14.89 -2.76
C GLY A 708 -29.61 -13.45 -2.84
N LEU A 709 -29.64 -12.91 -4.06
CA LEU A 709 -29.77 -11.48 -4.35
C LEU A 709 -30.85 -10.83 -3.47
N LEU A 710 -30.60 -9.63 -2.94
CA LEU A 710 -31.66 -8.62 -2.73
C LEU A 710 -31.04 -7.23 -2.89
N GLY A 711 -31.46 -6.56 -3.98
CA GLY A 711 -31.22 -5.14 -4.20
C GLY A 711 -32.03 -4.31 -3.21
N ILE A 712 -31.53 -3.12 -2.90
CA ILE A 712 -32.29 -2.13 -2.15
C ILE A 712 -33.11 -1.34 -3.17
N ASP A 713 -34.43 -1.52 -3.15
CA ASP A 713 -35.38 -0.64 -3.83
C ASP A 713 -35.42 0.72 -3.13
N LEU A 714 -35.20 1.79 -3.88
CA LEU A 714 -35.47 3.16 -3.45
C LEU A 714 -36.99 3.40 -3.52
N LEU A 715 -37.68 3.41 -2.37
CA LEU A 715 -39.06 3.88 -2.30
C LEU A 715 -39.09 5.42 -2.27
N PRO A 716 -39.89 6.10 -3.12
CA PRO A 716 -40.08 7.54 -3.03
C PRO A 716 -41.07 7.86 -1.90
N CYS A 717 -40.69 8.71 -0.95
CA CYS A 717 -41.60 9.23 0.07
C CYS A 717 -42.21 10.57 -0.37
N SER A 718 -43.52 10.62 -0.43
CA SER A 718 -44.37 11.82 -0.60
C SER A 718 -44.46 12.64 0.71
N PHE A 719 -44.42 13.97 0.58
CA PHE A 719 -44.67 14.90 1.68
C PHE A 719 -46.15 14.90 2.10
N PRO A 720 -46.49 14.90 3.40
CA PRO A 720 -47.84 15.27 3.83
C PRO A 720 -48.07 16.78 3.63
N ALA A 721 -49.29 17.10 3.22
CA ALA A 721 -49.75 18.43 2.88
C ALA A 721 -49.87 19.36 4.10
N GLU A 722 -49.65 20.64 3.81
CA GLU A 722 -49.88 21.86 4.61
C GLU A 722 -48.76 22.37 5.55
N PRO A 723 -48.26 23.59 5.32
CA PRO A 723 -47.21 24.23 6.11
C PRO A 723 -47.78 25.12 7.23
N ALA A 724 -47.12 25.14 8.38
CA ALA A 724 -47.21 26.27 9.31
C ALA A 724 -46.02 27.21 9.03
N GLU A 725 -46.30 28.37 8.46
CA GLU A 725 -45.34 29.46 8.22
C GLU A 725 -44.76 30.06 9.53
N PRO A 726 -43.54 30.63 9.51
CA PRO A 726 -42.92 31.31 8.36
C PRO A 726 -41.61 30.66 7.90
N LEU A 727 -41.67 29.98 6.74
CA LEU A 727 -40.53 29.47 5.99
C LEU A 727 -40.38 30.26 4.67
N ALA A 728 -40.44 31.59 4.75
CA ALA A 728 -40.35 32.48 3.59
C ALA A 728 -38.91 32.87 3.19
N GLN A 729 -37.88 32.08 3.58
CA GLN A 729 -36.48 32.39 3.25
C GLN A 729 -35.66 31.20 2.72
N LEU A 730 -36.32 30.17 2.17
CA LEU A 730 -35.64 29.02 1.56
C LEU A 730 -36.11 28.70 0.14
N GLU A 731 -36.56 29.70 -0.62
CA GLU A 731 -36.90 29.52 -2.04
C GLU A 731 -35.68 29.51 -2.98
N ASP A 732 -34.47 29.86 -2.52
CA ASP A 732 -33.27 29.92 -3.39
C ASP A 732 -32.32 28.71 -3.29
N CYS A 733 -32.64 27.67 -2.50
CA CYS A 733 -31.84 26.45 -2.45
C CYS A 733 -32.35 25.39 -3.44
N GLN A 734 -32.05 25.55 -4.74
CA GLN A 734 -32.18 24.44 -5.70
C GLN A 734 -30.94 23.54 -5.66
N GLY A 735 -30.98 22.50 -4.84
CA GLY A 735 -30.03 21.39 -4.85
C GLY A 735 -30.49 20.23 -3.94
N PRO A 736 -30.26 18.96 -4.31
CA PRO A 736 -30.63 17.83 -3.46
C PRO A 736 -29.79 17.81 -2.18
N LEU A 737 -30.47 17.69 -1.03
CA LEU A 737 -29.83 17.47 0.27
C LEU A 737 -29.55 15.96 0.44
N TYR A 738 -28.29 15.55 0.34
CA TYR A 738 -27.89 14.16 0.62
C TYR A 738 -27.43 14.00 2.07
N VAL A 739 -28.09 13.11 2.81
CA VAL A 739 -27.67 12.65 4.14
C VAL A 739 -26.92 11.33 3.98
N MET A 740 -25.61 11.33 4.24
CA MET A 740 -24.78 10.13 4.17
C MET A 740 -24.63 9.53 5.59
N LEU A 741 -25.25 8.37 5.83
CA LEU A 741 -25.06 7.58 7.05
C LEU A 741 -23.88 6.62 6.84
N LEU A 742 -22.84 6.74 7.65
CA LEU A 742 -21.75 5.76 7.74
C LEU A 742 -21.96 4.90 8.99
N GLU A 743 -21.96 3.57 8.82
CA GLU A 743 -22.13 2.59 9.91
C GLU A 743 -20.80 2.31 10.65
N ASP A 744 -20.84 2.38 11.99
CA ASP A 744 -19.78 1.95 12.91
C ASP A 744 -19.95 0.50 13.40
N ASN A 745 -18.81 -0.19 13.49
CA ASN A 745 -18.39 -1.22 14.47
C ASN A 745 -19.11 -2.58 14.62
N TRP A 746 -18.28 -3.65 14.63
CA TRP A 746 -18.51 -4.87 15.41
C TRP A 746 -17.29 -5.22 16.28
N ARG A 747 -17.45 -5.07 17.59
CA ARG A 747 -16.78 -5.85 18.65
C ARG A 747 -17.87 -6.46 19.53
N LEU A 748 -17.69 -7.70 19.98
CA LEU A 748 -18.25 -8.31 21.21
C LEU A 748 -17.78 -9.79 21.29
N PRO A 749 -17.73 -10.44 22.46
CA PRO A 749 -17.02 -10.15 23.72
C PRO A 749 -15.96 -11.27 24.02
N LEU A 750 -14.89 -11.01 24.77
CA LEU A 750 -14.82 -10.97 26.24
C LEU A 750 -13.66 -10.10 26.71
#